data_AF-A0AA35LI04-F1
#
_entry.id   AF-A0AA35LI04-F1
#
_cell.length_a   1.000
_cell.length_b   1.000
_cell.length_c   1.000
_cell.angle_alpha   90.00
_cell.angle_beta   90.00
_cell.angle_gamma   90.00
#
_symmetry.space_group_name_H-M   'P 1'
#
loop_
_entity.id
_entity.type
_entity.pdbx_description
1 polymer ?
#
loop_
_entity_poly.entity_id
_entity_poly.type
_entity_poly.pdbx_seq_one_letter_code
_entity_poly.pdbx_strand_id
1 'polypeptide(L)'
;MRITPLHQEVPLSRTADARKGIGLRARLVKNTCNNYFNAACGIRCKTGFDLVGSSIRLCQPNGLWSGSETTCRVRTCPKLFAPQNGHINCSLSGISYKTVCLMTCDEGYELEGSSKLTCQSNSQWDGKEPKCVELHCPVFQKPKDVTVHPYLCGLEPSKHGTVCRFSCPSGFLLSGVREELQCLTSGRWSGNVQKAFCKDFEPPKISCPGDIETSTLEHQNSANISWQVPEASDNSRDEVSIQVTPAFIPPYLFPIGEVDITYTAVDRTGNQASCTFSIKVIDNEPPVIDKCRSPPPIQGAEKEYRVTWDEPQFSDNSGVVLTITKSHSSGDLFPKGETVVQYTASDSSGNNRTCELHIVIRGSPCEIPFTPVNGDFICTEDNTGVNCTLRCMTGYDFTSGSNENYYCAYTDGIWNPPYSTEWPDCSLNRLANHGFKSFEMLYKATRCDDSNLLKNFGDAFQSALGKMVPSFCNDVDDIDCRLEDLPQKHCLEYNYDYENGFAIGPGGWGGANRLDYSYDDFLEAVPEEEKPNPLSGSVNVAHSRVKRHKKMNVPTSDHKIKLVFNITASVPLPDERNDTLESENQQRLLKTLETITNRLKRTLSKDPMYSFQFSSELLVADANSLEAEKAFLFCRPGSVLRGRMCVNCPLGTYYSLEHHACESCWIGSYQDEEGQLECKNCPSASYTEYLHARSISECKAECKPGTYSPNGLEICESCPLGKYQPVTGSKHCIPCPESMSTVKRGAVDISACGVPCPSGEFSRSGLMPCHPCPRDYYQPDPGKSYCLSCPFYGTTTVIGARSITDCSSFGSTFSAAEESVALPVSPENISNKYQISSQVFHECFLEPCKNGTCKHVGSGYICICFPGYEGLKCETDIDECKSHPCLNKGICEDGNATFICQCQPGYTGLQCEEEVNECSSNPCLNEAVCIDGTNSYQCLCAEGFTGTHCEAEINECLSNPCLNKATCEDRVGGFYCKCPSGFIGTLCEKNINECLSRPCENGGTCSDAVNGYRCHCVRGYTGPQCEVNINECNSNPCANQATCVDALNAYICKCPPGFTGSRCETVFQI
;
A
#
# COMPACT_ATOMS: atom_id res chain seq x y z
N MET A 1 -10.49 -59.46 85.86
CA MET A 1 -10.75 -60.22 87.10
C MET A 1 -10.13 -59.47 88.27
N ARG A 2 -10.80 -59.53 89.41
CA ARG A 2 -10.66 -58.76 90.64
C ARG A 2 -9.51 -59.34 91.51
N ILE A 3 -9.02 -58.53 92.47
CA ILE A 3 -8.46 -58.92 93.80
C ILE A 3 -6.92 -59.07 93.93
N THR A 4 -6.30 -58.08 94.60
CA THR A 4 -5.21 -58.21 95.61
C THR A 4 -5.74 -58.91 96.87
N PRO A 5 -4.97 -59.67 97.68
CA PRO A 5 -4.08 -59.04 98.68
C PRO A 5 -2.91 -59.87 99.26
N LEU A 6 -2.18 -59.17 100.15
CA LEU A 6 -1.18 -59.56 101.14
C LEU A 6 -1.49 -60.81 102.00
N HIS A 7 -0.47 -61.36 102.67
CA HIS A 7 -0.40 -61.33 104.16
C HIS A 7 0.98 -61.73 104.74
N GLN A 8 1.46 -60.92 105.70
CA GLN A 8 1.78 -61.23 107.11
C GLN A 8 2.16 -62.69 107.49
N GLU A 9 3.00 -63.03 108.48
CA GLU A 9 3.86 -62.36 109.46
C GLU A 9 4.59 -63.48 110.26
N VAL A 10 5.71 -63.13 110.92
CA VAL A 10 6.19 -63.64 112.24
C VAL A 10 7.06 -64.93 112.34
N PRO A 11 8.04 -64.99 113.31
CA PRO A 11 9.37 -65.60 113.15
C PRO A 11 9.72 -66.73 114.17
N LEU A 12 10.93 -67.29 114.07
CA LEU A 12 11.57 -68.15 115.09
C LEU A 12 13.12 -67.97 115.12
N SER A 13 13.74 -68.42 116.21
CA SER A 13 14.93 -67.87 116.89
C SER A 13 16.30 -68.52 116.61
N ARG A 14 17.36 -67.74 116.93
CA ARG A 14 18.76 -68.06 117.34
C ARG A 14 19.46 -69.31 116.78
N THR A 15 20.39 -69.10 115.85
CA THR A 15 21.73 -69.71 115.81
C THR A 15 22.72 -68.75 115.13
N ALA A 16 23.98 -68.74 115.57
CA ALA A 16 25.02 -67.80 115.12
C ALA A 16 25.41 -68.05 113.66
N ASP A 17 24.87 -67.24 112.75
CA ASP A 17 25.05 -67.41 111.31
C ASP A 17 26.14 -66.45 110.79
N ALA A 18 27.12 -66.99 110.07
CA ALA A 18 28.23 -66.29 109.41
C ALA A 18 27.76 -65.46 108.19
N ARG A 19 26.68 -64.70 108.36
CA ARG A 19 26.07 -63.82 107.33
C ARG A 19 26.09 -62.34 107.72
N LYS A 20 26.51 -61.98 108.93
CA LYS A 20 26.38 -60.61 109.45
C LYS A 20 27.47 -59.61 108.98
N GLY A 21 28.06 -59.85 107.80
CA GLY A 21 29.09 -58.99 107.21
C GLY A 21 29.21 -59.07 105.68
N ILE A 22 28.27 -59.73 104.99
CA ILE A 22 28.23 -59.75 103.52
C ILE A 22 27.18 -58.73 103.10
N GLY A 23 27.61 -57.50 102.80
CA GLY A 23 26.71 -56.50 102.21
C GLY A 23 26.02 -57.05 100.96
N LEU A 24 24.79 -56.60 100.66
CA LEU A 24 23.88 -57.06 99.58
C LEU A 24 24.49 -57.15 98.15
N ARG A 25 25.75 -56.76 97.97
CA ARG A 25 26.50 -56.61 96.72
C ARG A 25 27.55 -57.72 96.49
N ALA A 26 27.79 -58.62 97.46
CA ALA A 26 28.69 -59.77 97.37
C ALA A 26 27.95 -61.11 97.49
N ARG A 27 28.47 -62.20 96.92
CA ARG A 27 27.93 -63.58 97.02
C ARG A 27 29.07 -64.57 97.27
N LEU A 28 28.77 -65.60 98.06
CA LEU A 28 29.68 -66.74 98.29
C LEU A 28 29.64 -67.69 97.08
N VAL A 29 30.81 -68.09 96.58
CA VAL A 29 30.93 -68.92 95.37
C VAL A 29 30.21 -70.27 95.51
N LYS A 30 30.16 -70.84 96.72
CA LYS A 30 29.45 -72.10 97.03
C LYS A 30 28.19 -71.91 97.89
N ASN A 31 27.68 -70.68 98.03
CA ASN A 31 26.51 -70.30 98.86
C ASN A 31 26.57 -70.68 100.36
N THR A 32 27.57 -71.44 100.79
CA THR A 32 27.85 -71.87 102.16
C THR A 32 29.36 -71.83 102.35
N CYS A 33 29.80 -71.24 103.46
CA CYS A 33 31.18 -71.32 103.90
C CYS A 33 31.18 -72.03 105.25
N ASN A 34 31.92 -73.13 105.30
CA ASN A 34 32.02 -73.93 106.50
C ASN A 34 33.09 -73.32 107.43
N ASN A 35 32.89 -73.43 108.74
CA ASN A 35 33.73 -72.79 109.76
C ASN A 35 34.70 -73.78 110.44
N TYR A 36 35.14 -74.83 109.73
CA TYR A 36 36.16 -75.77 110.26
C TYR A 36 37.56 -75.34 109.82
N PHE A 37 38.56 -75.74 110.60
CA PHE A 37 39.98 -75.46 110.34
C PHE A 37 40.37 -75.85 108.91
N ASN A 38 40.99 -74.92 108.17
CA ASN A 38 41.38 -75.08 106.76
C ASN A 38 40.24 -75.01 105.72
N ALA A 39 39.01 -74.66 106.11
CA ALA A 39 37.94 -74.39 105.15
C ALA A 39 38.21 -73.11 104.34
N ALA A 40 38.07 -73.19 103.01
CA ALA A 40 38.23 -72.07 102.09
C ALA A 40 36.87 -71.47 101.71
N CYS A 41 36.72 -70.15 101.91
CA CYS A 41 35.53 -69.39 101.58
C CYS A 41 35.83 -68.43 100.43
N GLY A 42 35.28 -68.73 99.24
CA GLY A 42 35.39 -67.87 98.06
C GLY A 42 34.30 -66.82 98.02
N ILE A 43 34.69 -65.55 97.87
CA ILE A 43 33.79 -64.39 97.83
C ILE A 43 33.87 -63.77 96.43
N ARG A 44 32.72 -63.54 95.79
CA ARG A 44 32.62 -62.90 94.47
C ARG A 44 31.60 -61.77 94.50
N CYS A 45 31.95 -60.63 93.91
CA CYS A 45 31.01 -59.51 93.77
C CYS A 45 29.98 -59.77 92.67
N LYS A 46 28.77 -59.20 92.82
CA LYS A 46 27.76 -59.19 91.75
C LYS A 46 28.29 -58.40 90.54
N THR A 47 27.78 -58.69 89.35
CA THR A 47 28.16 -58.01 88.11
C THR A 47 28.06 -56.48 88.24
N GLY A 48 29.10 -55.75 87.84
CA GLY A 48 29.18 -54.28 87.97
C GLY A 48 29.81 -53.76 89.28
N PHE A 49 30.39 -54.65 90.09
CA PHE A 49 31.14 -54.30 91.31
C PHE A 49 32.52 -54.98 91.32
N ASP A 50 33.55 -54.24 91.71
CA ASP A 50 34.91 -54.72 91.90
C ASP A 50 35.11 -55.24 93.33
N LEU A 51 35.86 -56.33 93.45
CA LEU A 51 36.22 -56.91 94.74
C LEU A 51 37.46 -56.19 95.29
N VAL A 52 37.31 -55.55 96.44
CA VAL A 52 38.41 -54.92 97.17
C VAL A 52 38.62 -55.72 98.46
N GLY A 53 39.79 -56.34 98.60
CA GLY A 53 40.12 -57.28 99.69
C GLY A 53 40.48 -58.68 99.18
N SER A 54 40.49 -59.68 100.04
CA SER A 54 40.94 -61.05 99.70
C SER A 54 39.81 -61.91 99.13
N SER A 55 39.87 -62.30 97.84
CA SER A 55 38.80 -63.05 97.13
C SER A 55 38.54 -64.47 97.68
N ILE A 56 39.51 -65.05 98.39
CA ILE A 56 39.40 -66.33 99.09
C ILE A 56 39.94 -66.14 100.50
N ARG A 57 39.17 -66.52 101.52
CA ARG A 57 39.57 -66.47 102.92
C ARG A 57 39.60 -67.86 103.51
N LEU A 58 40.59 -68.17 104.36
CA LEU A 58 40.76 -69.46 105.00
C LEU A 58 40.48 -69.34 106.51
N CYS A 59 39.79 -70.32 107.09
CA CYS A 59 39.56 -70.36 108.53
C CYS A 59 40.84 -70.83 109.24
N GLN A 60 41.46 -69.92 110.00
CA GLN A 60 42.71 -70.15 110.74
C GLN A 60 42.45 -70.78 112.11
N PRO A 61 43.45 -71.42 112.75
CA PRO A 61 43.25 -72.17 114.01
C PRO A 61 42.92 -71.27 115.21
N ASN A 62 43.14 -69.95 115.09
CA ASN A 62 42.73 -68.94 116.07
C ASN A 62 41.24 -68.54 115.97
N GLY A 63 40.47 -69.17 115.08
CA GLY A 63 39.05 -68.85 114.85
C GLY A 63 38.79 -67.59 114.01
N LEU A 64 39.82 -66.98 113.43
CA LEU A 64 39.71 -65.81 112.54
C LEU A 64 39.88 -66.22 111.06
N TRP A 65 39.36 -65.40 110.15
CA TRP A 65 39.51 -65.60 108.71
C TRP A 65 40.75 -64.88 108.18
N SER A 66 41.56 -65.55 107.37
CA SER A 66 42.76 -64.97 106.75
C SER A 66 42.44 -63.82 105.79
N GLY A 67 43.37 -62.87 105.65
CA GLY A 67 43.29 -61.76 104.68
C GLY A 67 42.45 -60.56 105.13
N SER A 68 42.42 -59.53 104.29
CA SER A 68 41.67 -58.28 104.52
C SER A 68 40.16 -58.44 104.26
N GLU A 69 39.35 -57.66 104.98
CA GLU A 69 37.89 -57.67 104.83
C GLU A 69 37.48 -57.32 103.40
N THR A 70 36.60 -58.15 102.81
CA THR A 70 36.17 -58.00 101.42
C THR A 70 34.96 -57.08 101.32
N THR A 71 35.10 -56.01 100.55
CA THR A 71 33.98 -55.13 100.17
C THR A 71 33.85 -55.02 98.65
N CYS A 72 32.61 -54.93 98.17
CA CYS A 72 32.33 -54.78 96.74
C CYS A 72 32.11 -53.30 96.41
N ARG A 73 33.11 -52.67 95.78
CA ARG A 73 33.03 -51.28 95.31
C ARG A 73 32.32 -51.25 93.96
N VAL A 74 31.43 -50.29 93.73
CA VAL A 74 30.72 -50.17 92.45
C VAL A 74 31.69 -49.71 91.34
N ARG A 75 31.55 -50.25 90.13
CA ARG A 75 32.27 -49.76 88.96
C ARG A 75 31.70 -48.41 88.52
N THR A 76 32.57 -47.49 88.12
CA THR A 76 32.21 -46.14 87.65
C THR A 76 32.72 -45.95 86.22
N CYS A 77 31.87 -45.40 85.35
CA CYS A 77 32.25 -45.08 83.97
C CYS A 77 32.98 -43.73 83.89
N PRO A 78 33.73 -43.46 82.80
CA PRO A 78 34.33 -42.15 82.55
C PRO A 78 33.28 -41.03 82.60
N LYS A 79 33.67 -39.88 83.16
CA LYS A 79 32.79 -38.71 83.27
C LYS A 79 32.48 -38.16 81.88
N LEU A 80 31.19 -38.09 81.54
CA LEU A 80 30.72 -37.46 80.30
C LEU A 80 30.68 -35.94 80.46
N PHE A 81 30.98 -35.23 79.38
CA PHE A 81 30.80 -33.78 79.28
C PHE A 81 29.50 -33.48 78.51
N ALA A 82 28.90 -32.33 78.80
CA ALA A 82 27.78 -31.84 78.00
C ALA A 82 28.28 -31.60 76.55
N PRO A 83 27.51 -32.02 75.53
CA PRO A 83 27.87 -31.74 74.15
C PRO A 83 27.79 -30.22 73.92
N GLN A 84 28.60 -29.72 73.00
CA GLN A 84 28.54 -28.31 72.62
C GLN A 84 27.15 -27.99 72.05
N ASN A 85 26.48 -26.95 72.57
CA ASN A 85 25.08 -26.60 72.29
C ASN A 85 24.06 -27.70 72.69
N GLY A 86 24.30 -28.34 73.84
CA GLY A 86 23.33 -29.23 74.47
C GLY A 86 23.56 -29.44 75.97
N HIS A 87 22.62 -30.15 76.58
CA HIS A 87 22.56 -30.44 78.01
C HIS A 87 22.62 -31.95 78.27
N ILE A 88 23.30 -32.32 79.37
CA ILE A 88 23.37 -33.69 79.87
C ILE A 88 22.67 -33.78 81.22
N ASN A 89 21.76 -34.74 81.36
CA ASN A 89 21.09 -35.02 82.62
C ASN A 89 21.27 -36.50 83.01
N CYS A 90 22.02 -36.76 84.07
CA CYS A 90 22.32 -38.11 84.54
C CYS A 90 21.52 -38.48 85.78
N SER A 91 20.99 -39.71 85.81
CA SER A 91 20.15 -40.22 86.89
C SER A 91 20.85 -40.31 88.25
N LEU A 92 22.19 -40.38 88.27
CA LEU A 92 23.02 -40.51 89.48
C LEU A 92 24.29 -39.66 89.35
N SER A 93 24.61 -38.86 90.36
CA SER A 93 25.78 -37.95 90.36
C SER A 93 27.13 -38.67 90.36
N GLY A 94 27.19 -39.92 90.85
CA GLY A 94 28.41 -40.72 90.95
C GLY A 94 28.76 -41.57 89.73
N ILE A 95 27.98 -41.49 88.64
CA ILE A 95 28.21 -42.19 87.34
C ILE A 95 28.60 -43.68 87.52
N SER A 96 27.92 -44.33 88.46
CA SER A 96 28.13 -45.73 88.80
C SER A 96 27.41 -46.67 87.83
N TYR A 97 27.75 -47.96 87.86
CA TYR A 97 27.08 -49.01 87.08
C TYR A 97 25.53 -48.87 87.12
N LYS A 98 24.89 -48.91 85.94
CA LYS A 98 23.46 -48.62 85.67
C LYS A 98 23.04 -47.14 85.69
N THR A 99 23.96 -46.19 85.82
CA THR A 99 23.62 -44.77 85.60
C THR A 99 23.18 -44.57 84.16
N VAL A 100 22.07 -43.87 83.97
CA VAL A 100 21.54 -43.48 82.67
C VAL A 100 21.72 -41.97 82.54
N CYS A 101 22.41 -41.54 81.50
CA CYS A 101 22.55 -40.14 81.13
C CYS A 101 21.73 -39.86 79.86
N LEU A 102 20.85 -38.88 79.94
CA LEU A 102 20.06 -38.38 78.83
C LEU A 102 20.74 -37.14 78.23
N MET A 103 20.83 -37.10 76.91
CA MET A 103 21.43 -35.99 76.16
C MET A 103 20.33 -35.28 75.38
N THR A 104 20.26 -33.95 75.51
CA THR A 104 19.32 -33.08 74.80
C THR A 104 20.08 -31.93 74.17
N CYS A 105 19.76 -31.55 72.94
CA CYS A 105 20.37 -30.38 72.30
C CYS A 105 19.58 -29.11 72.58
N ASP A 106 20.25 -27.97 72.48
CA ASP A 106 19.65 -26.64 72.57
C ASP A 106 18.81 -26.35 71.32
N GLU A 107 17.89 -25.38 71.38
CA GLU A 107 17.02 -25.05 70.24
C GLU A 107 17.82 -24.71 68.97
N GLY A 108 17.43 -25.30 67.83
CA GLY A 108 18.14 -25.15 66.55
C GLY A 108 19.23 -26.19 66.28
N TYR A 109 19.41 -27.18 67.17
CA TYR A 109 20.36 -28.27 66.99
C TYR A 109 19.68 -29.65 67.11
N GLU A 110 20.07 -30.60 66.26
CA GLU A 110 19.61 -31.99 66.29
C GLU A 110 20.68 -32.90 66.87
N LEU A 111 20.26 -33.91 67.65
CA LEU A 111 21.18 -34.84 68.28
C LEU A 111 21.60 -35.93 67.29
N GLU A 112 22.86 -35.90 66.88
CA GLU A 112 23.49 -36.95 66.11
C GLU A 112 24.14 -37.99 67.05
N GLY A 113 23.49 -39.14 67.18
CA GLY A 113 23.92 -40.25 68.04
C GLY A 113 22.82 -40.71 69.01
N SER A 114 23.20 -41.48 70.03
CA SER A 114 22.24 -42.01 70.99
C SER A 114 21.87 -40.96 72.05
N SER A 115 20.57 -40.64 72.18
CA SER A 115 20.03 -39.70 73.18
C SER A 115 20.05 -40.21 74.62
N LYS A 116 20.43 -41.47 74.81
CA LYS A 116 20.51 -42.13 76.11
C LYS A 116 21.76 -43.01 76.14
N LEU A 117 22.64 -42.74 77.10
CA LEU A 117 23.81 -43.57 77.37
C LEU A 117 23.70 -44.22 78.75
N THR A 118 24.01 -45.51 78.83
CA THR A 118 23.93 -46.33 80.05
C THR A 118 25.30 -46.88 80.42
N CYS A 119 25.72 -46.66 81.67
CA CYS A 119 26.99 -47.17 82.17
C CYS A 119 26.91 -48.70 82.38
N GLN A 120 27.66 -49.45 81.57
CA GLN A 120 27.65 -50.90 81.54
C GLN A 120 28.57 -51.53 82.61
N SER A 121 28.44 -52.85 82.80
CA SER A 121 29.18 -53.58 83.85
C SER A 121 30.69 -53.71 83.60
N ASN A 122 31.15 -53.38 82.39
CA ASN A 122 32.55 -53.33 81.96
C ASN A 122 33.22 -51.96 82.23
N SER A 123 32.53 -51.02 82.90
CA SER A 123 33.00 -49.64 83.13
C SER A 123 33.11 -48.78 81.86
N GLN A 124 32.35 -49.11 80.81
CA GLN A 124 32.21 -48.32 79.58
C GLN A 124 30.74 -47.93 79.34
N TRP A 125 30.52 -46.90 78.53
CA TRP A 125 29.20 -46.52 78.06
C TRP A 125 28.75 -47.46 76.93
N ASP A 126 27.44 -47.68 76.82
CA ASP A 126 26.81 -48.52 75.79
C ASP A 126 26.88 -47.93 74.36
N GLY A 127 27.23 -46.65 74.23
CA GLY A 127 27.39 -45.95 72.96
C GLY A 127 28.50 -44.87 73.01
N LYS A 128 28.81 -44.31 71.84
CA LYS A 128 29.74 -43.17 71.69
C LYS A 128 29.06 -41.87 72.12
N GLU A 129 29.87 -40.85 72.44
CA GLU A 129 29.38 -39.51 72.81
C GLU A 129 28.60 -38.86 71.65
N PRO A 130 27.33 -38.47 71.83
CA PRO A 130 26.53 -37.84 70.79
C PRO A 130 26.91 -36.38 70.62
N LYS A 131 26.70 -35.84 69.41
CA LYS A 131 26.98 -34.45 69.05
C LYS A 131 25.69 -33.73 68.68
N CYS A 132 25.58 -32.46 69.05
CA CYS A 132 24.49 -31.60 68.60
C CYS A 132 24.93 -30.90 67.30
N VAL A 133 24.26 -31.21 66.19
CA VAL A 133 24.53 -30.64 64.88
C VAL A 133 23.51 -29.55 64.56
N GLU A 134 23.96 -28.45 63.96
CA GLU A 134 23.11 -27.29 63.64
C GLU A 134 22.07 -27.65 62.56
N LEU A 135 20.79 -27.40 62.84
CA LEU A 135 19.70 -27.64 61.89
C LEU A 135 19.67 -26.53 60.83
N HIS A 136 19.76 -26.93 59.56
CA HIS A 136 19.68 -26.03 58.41
C HIS A 136 18.39 -26.29 57.62
N CYS A 137 17.76 -25.24 57.12
CA CYS A 137 16.62 -25.39 56.21
C CYS A 137 17.08 -25.93 54.85
N PRO A 138 16.30 -26.84 54.22
CA PRO A 138 16.68 -27.45 52.95
C PRO A 138 16.65 -26.44 51.80
N VAL A 139 17.50 -26.69 50.79
CA VAL A 139 17.48 -25.95 49.52
C VAL A 139 16.14 -26.15 48.79
N PHE A 140 15.70 -25.15 48.03
CA PHE A 140 14.46 -25.23 47.27
C PHE A 140 14.66 -24.72 45.84
N GLN A 141 13.92 -25.31 44.89
CA GLN A 141 13.92 -24.85 43.51
C GLN A 141 13.17 -23.52 43.41
N LYS A 142 13.83 -22.51 42.84
CA LYS A 142 13.24 -21.19 42.60
C LYS A 142 12.08 -21.35 41.60
N PRO A 143 10.84 -20.92 41.95
CA PRO A 143 9.71 -20.92 41.02
C PRO A 143 10.02 -20.04 39.80
N LYS A 144 9.48 -20.41 38.63
CA LYS A 144 9.62 -19.60 37.41
C LYS A 144 9.00 -18.22 37.63
N ASP A 145 9.67 -17.18 37.13
CA ASP A 145 9.21 -15.78 37.09
C ASP A 145 9.04 -15.06 38.45
N VAL A 146 9.50 -15.65 39.55
CA VAL A 146 9.52 -15.03 40.89
C VAL A 146 10.95 -14.65 41.28
N THR A 147 11.16 -13.38 41.67
CA THR A 147 12.46 -12.89 42.13
C THR A 147 12.63 -13.10 43.64
N VAL A 148 13.81 -13.57 44.07
CA VAL A 148 14.10 -13.89 45.48
C VAL A 148 15.28 -13.06 45.97
N HIS A 149 15.08 -12.34 47.08
CA HIS A 149 16.08 -11.50 47.73
C HIS A 149 16.36 -11.98 49.16
N PRO A 150 17.63 -12.12 49.60
CA PRO A 150 18.87 -12.05 48.81
C PRO A 150 19.01 -13.22 47.81
N TYR A 151 19.75 -13.03 46.71
CA TYR A 151 19.88 -14.02 45.62
C TYR A 151 20.34 -15.42 46.08
N LEU A 152 21.14 -15.48 47.14
CA LEU A 152 21.68 -16.71 47.74
C LEU A 152 20.65 -17.51 48.54
N CYS A 153 19.47 -16.96 48.82
CA CYS A 153 18.45 -17.70 49.58
C CYS A 153 17.96 -18.93 48.82
N GLY A 154 17.98 -20.09 49.51
CA GLY A 154 17.46 -21.36 49.01
C GLY A 154 18.40 -22.11 48.07
N LEU A 155 19.55 -21.53 47.73
CA LEU A 155 20.63 -22.16 46.96
C LEU A 155 21.56 -23.01 47.84
N GLU A 156 21.72 -22.60 49.10
CA GLU A 156 22.50 -23.33 50.11
C GLU A 156 21.64 -23.60 51.36
N PRO A 157 22.00 -24.60 52.18
CA PRO A 157 21.30 -24.86 53.44
C PRO A 157 21.36 -23.63 54.35
N SER A 158 20.20 -23.02 54.63
CA SER A 158 20.12 -21.76 55.36
C SER A 158 20.02 -21.96 56.86
N LYS A 159 20.67 -21.08 57.64
CA LYS A 159 20.59 -21.08 59.11
C LYS A 159 19.22 -20.65 59.61
N HIS A 160 18.85 -21.10 60.81
CA HIS A 160 17.62 -20.66 61.45
C HIS A 160 17.59 -19.12 61.59
N GLY A 161 16.46 -18.50 61.30
CA GLY A 161 16.29 -17.04 61.31
C GLY A 161 16.55 -16.31 59.99
N THR A 162 17.06 -16.98 58.94
CA THR A 162 17.18 -16.35 57.60
C THR A 162 15.79 -16.02 57.03
N VAL A 163 15.64 -14.78 56.55
CA VAL A 163 14.41 -14.29 55.90
C VAL A 163 14.65 -14.12 54.40
N CYS A 164 13.74 -14.66 53.59
CA CYS A 164 13.79 -14.59 52.14
C CYS A 164 12.56 -13.88 51.62
N ARG A 165 12.79 -12.83 50.81
CA ARG A 165 11.74 -12.00 50.24
C ARG A 165 11.46 -12.40 48.81
N PHE A 166 10.17 -12.54 48.47
CA PHE A 166 9.71 -12.82 47.13
C PHE A 166 9.07 -11.56 46.54
N SER A 167 9.44 -11.24 45.30
CA SER A 167 8.87 -10.13 44.54
C SER A 167 8.58 -10.59 43.11
N CYS A 168 7.52 -10.04 42.51
CA CYS A 168 7.22 -10.22 41.10
C CYS A 168 7.74 -9.02 40.28
N PRO A 169 8.01 -9.21 38.98
CA PRO A 169 8.26 -8.11 38.05
C PRO A 169 7.08 -7.12 38.01
N SER A 170 7.32 -5.89 37.56
CA SER A 170 6.27 -4.87 37.35
C SER A 170 5.17 -5.43 36.44
N GLY A 171 3.90 -5.23 36.83
CA GLY A 171 2.72 -5.76 36.13
C GLY A 171 2.18 -7.08 36.68
N PHE A 172 2.86 -7.72 37.65
CA PHE A 172 2.42 -9.00 38.21
C PHE A 172 2.28 -8.97 39.75
N LEU A 173 1.25 -9.63 40.26
CA LEU A 173 0.95 -9.78 41.68
C LEU A 173 1.38 -11.16 42.20
N LEU A 174 2.09 -11.21 43.32
CA LEU A 174 2.49 -12.46 43.96
C LEU A 174 1.27 -13.18 44.55
N SER A 175 1.07 -14.44 44.13
CA SER A 175 -0.04 -15.29 44.63
C SER A 175 0.47 -16.64 45.14
N GLY A 176 -0.22 -17.19 46.14
CA GLY A 176 0.04 -18.54 46.69
C GLY A 176 1.03 -18.63 47.85
N VAL A 177 1.89 -17.63 48.09
CA VAL A 177 2.82 -17.55 49.25
C VAL A 177 2.87 -16.13 49.79
N ARG A 178 3.27 -15.96 51.06
CA ARG A 178 3.52 -14.64 51.67
C ARG A 178 4.82 -14.03 51.13
N GLU A 179 4.92 -12.71 51.14
CA GLU A 179 6.09 -11.96 50.63
C GLU A 179 7.41 -12.32 51.34
N GLU A 180 7.33 -12.85 52.57
CA GLU A 180 8.50 -13.25 53.36
C GLU A 180 8.41 -14.72 53.83
N LEU A 181 9.45 -15.52 53.53
CA LEU A 181 9.69 -16.83 54.13
C LEU A 181 10.75 -16.73 55.21
N GLN A 182 10.57 -17.45 56.30
CA GLN A 182 11.56 -17.53 57.37
C GLN A 182 11.97 -18.98 57.61
N CYS A 183 13.27 -19.23 57.78
CA CYS A 183 13.76 -20.52 58.25
C CYS A 183 13.48 -20.65 59.76
N LEU A 184 12.60 -21.58 60.12
CA LEU A 184 12.20 -21.81 61.50
C LEU A 184 13.28 -22.60 62.25
N THR A 185 13.26 -22.49 63.59
CA THR A 185 14.15 -23.27 64.49
C THR A 185 13.94 -24.79 64.39
N SER A 186 12.89 -25.24 63.71
CA SER A 186 12.60 -26.64 63.39
C SER A 186 13.34 -27.16 62.15
N GLY A 187 14.17 -26.35 61.48
CA GLY A 187 14.85 -26.74 60.23
C GLY A 187 13.93 -26.79 59.02
N ARG A 188 12.74 -26.16 59.09
CA ARG A 188 11.77 -26.07 57.99
C ARG A 188 11.43 -24.62 57.66
N TRP A 189 11.09 -24.38 56.40
CA TRP A 189 10.60 -23.08 55.95
C TRP A 189 9.18 -22.79 56.45
N SER A 190 8.87 -21.51 56.71
CA SER A 190 7.55 -21.06 57.21
C SER A 190 6.39 -21.29 56.24
N GLY A 191 6.67 -21.55 54.95
CA GLY A 191 5.68 -21.82 53.93
C GLY A 191 6.25 -22.68 52.79
N ASN A 192 5.38 -23.18 51.92
CA ASN A 192 5.79 -23.99 50.77
C ASN A 192 6.06 -23.11 49.55
N VAL A 193 7.34 -23.01 49.16
CA VAL A 193 7.81 -22.17 48.04
C VAL A 193 7.24 -22.61 46.69
N GLN A 194 6.90 -23.88 46.50
CA GLN A 194 6.43 -24.41 45.22
C GLN A 194 5.00 -23.95 44.84
N LYS A 195 4.32 -23.22 45.73
CA LYS A 195 3.00 -22.65 45.46
C LYS A 195 3.05 -21.18 45.04
N ALA A 196 4.23 -20.55 45.04
CA ALA A 196 4.38 -19.15 44.65
C ALA A 196 4.38 -19.02 43.13
N PHE A 197 3.52 -18.15 42.60
CA PHE A 197 3.52 -17.75 41.19
C PHE A 197 3.12 -16.28 41.05
N CYS A 198 3.56 -15.65 39.97
CA CYS A 198 3.20 -14.29 39.62
C CYS A 198 1.94 -14.32 38.73
N LYS A 199 0.89 -13.60 39.15
CA LYS A 199 -0.36 -13.46 38.39
C LYS A 199 -0.41 -12.07 37.77
N ASP A 200 -0.62 -12.01 36.46
CA ASP A 200 -0.80 -10.77 35.73
C ASP A 200 -2.10 -10.04 36.13
N PHE A 201 -2.06 -8.71 36.09
CA PHE A 201 -3.20 -7.82 36.30
C PHE A 201 -3.25 -6.64 35.31
N GLU A 202 -2.23 -6.47 34.44
CA GLU A 202 -2.23 -5.39 33.46
C GLU A 202 -3.00 -5.83 32.20
N PRO A 203 -3.84 -4.96 31.62
CA PRO A 203 -4.53 -5.28 30.38
C PRO A 203 -3.57 -5.19 29.17
N PRO A 204 -3.84 -5.98 28.10
CA PRO A 204 -3.01 -5.97 26.90
C PRO A 204 -3.03 -4.60 26.21
N LYS A 205 -1.93 -4.25 25.53
CA LYS A 205 -1.84 -3.03 24.73
C LYS A 205 -2.23 -3.32 23.29
N ILE A 206 -3.30 -2.67 22.83
CA ILE A 206 -3.79 -2.75 21.44
C ILE A 206 -3.65 -1.38 20.75
N SER A 207 -3.14 -1.37 19.51
CA SER A 207 -3.01 -0.16 18.68
C SER A 207 -3.78 -0.33 17.39
N CYS A 208 -4.63 0.63 17.05
CA CYS A 208 -5.62 0.47 15.99
C CYS A 208 -5.41 1.45 14.83
N PRO A 209 -5.91 1.10 13.63
CA PRO A 209 -5.91 2.01 12.49
C PRO A 209 -6.65 3.31 12.81
N GLY A 210 -6.33 4.37 12.08
CA GLY A 210 -7.17 5.56 12.05
C GLY A 210 -8.46 5.32 11.26
N ASP A 211 -9.41 6.24 11.40
CA ASP A 211 -10.67 6.21 10.66
C ASP A 211 -10.42 6.28 9.14
N ILE A 212 -11.20 5.54 8.36
CA ILE A 212 -11.03 5.39 6.91
C ILE A 212 -12.24 6.01 6.21
N GLU A 213 -12.00 7.09 5.45
CA GLU A 213 -12.98 7.68 4.55
C GLU A 213 -12.62 7.36 3.09
N THR A 214 -13.60 6.86 2.32
CA THR A 214 -13.41 6.52 0.90
C THR A 214 -14.69 6.77 0.11
N SER A 215 -14.54 7.14 -1.14
CA SER A 215 -15.67 7.28 -2.07
C SER A 215 -15.83 6.05 -2.96
N THR A 216 -17.06 5.77 -3.38
CA THR A 216 -17.32 4.74 -4.40
C THR A 216 -16.68 5.09 -5.75
N LEU A 217 -16.36 4.05 -6.53
CA LEU A 217 -16.01 4.20 -7.93
C LEU A 217 -17.29 4.45 -8.76
N GLU A 218 -17.16 5.07 -9.94
CA GLU A 218 -18.30 5.35 -10.82
C GLU A 218 -19.15 4.08 -11.07
N HIS A 219 -20.47 4.19 -10.93
CA HIS A 219 -21.46 3.12 -11.09
C HIS A 219 -21.35 1.95 -10.09
N GLN A 220 -20.65 2.11 -8.97
CA GLN A 220 -20.56 1.10 -7.90
C GLN A 220 -21.24 1.57 -6.61
N ASN A 221 -21.91 0.65 -5.91
CA ASN A 221 -22.63 0.92 -4.67
C ASN A 221 -21.88 0.47 -3.41
N SER A 222 -20.61 0.08 -3.56
CA SER A 222 -19.75 -0.42 -2.49
C SER A 222 -18.29 -0.12 -2.79
N ALA A 223 -17.49 0.12 -1.76
CA ALA A 223 -16.04 0.31 -1.87
C ALA A 223 -15.30 -0.87 -1.25
N ASN A 224 -14.22 -1.32 -1.91
CA ASN A 224 -13.33 -2.34 -1.36
C ASN A 224 -12.36 -1.68 -0.39
N ILE A 225 -12.41 -2.08 0.89
CA ILE A 225 -11.64 -1.44 1.96
C ILE A 225 -10.75 -2.49 2.62
N SER A 226 -9.46 -2.19 2.67
CA SER A 226 -8.45 -2.97 3.38
C SER A 226 -7.85 -2.13 4.50
N TRP A 227 -7.75 -2.70 5.70
CA TRP A 227 -7.03 -2.12 6.82
C TRP A 227 -6.10 -3.16 7.44
N GLN A 228 -5.07 -2.67 8.13
CA GLN A 228 -4.17 -3.54 8.88
C GLN A 228 -4.88 -4.06 10.12
N VAL A 229 -4.90 -5.38 10.30
CA VAL A 229 -5.45 -6.00 11.52
C VAL A 229 -4.60 -5.54 12.73
N PRO A 230 -5.21 -4.99 13.79
CA PRO A 230 -4.48 -4.53 14.98
C PRO A 230 -3.64 -5.65 15.60
N GLU A 231 -2.40 -5.35 15.94
CA GLU A 231 -1.58 -6.22 16.78
C GLU A 231 -1.76 -5.85 18.25
N ALA A 232 -1.89 -6.87 19.10
CA ALA A 232 -1.98 -6.71 20.54
C ALA A 232 -0.74 -7.35 21.19
N SER A 233 -0.08 -6.59 22.06
CA SER A 233 1.09 -7.05 22.81
C SER A 233 0.83 -6.94 24.31
N ASP A 234 1.29 -7.91 25.07
CA ASP A 234 1.09 -7.95 26.51
C ASP A 234 2.41 -8.22 27.26
N ASN A 235 2.48 -7.79 28.53
CA ASN A 235 3.67 -7.90 29.37
C ASN A 235 3.97 -9.36 29.79
N SER A 236 2.96 -10.25 29.71
CA SER A 236 3.03 -11.66 30.09
C SER A 236 3.75 -12.56 29.09
N ARG A 237 4.10 -12.04 27.89
CA ARG A 237 4.69 -12.80 26.76
C ARG A 237 3.85 -14.02 26.31
N ASP A 238 2.64 -14.15 26.84
CA ASP A 238 1.65 -15.13 26.41
C ASP A 238 0.90 -14.60 25.18
N GLU A 239 0.38 -15.52 24.37
CA GLU A 239 -0.34 -15.19 23.14
C GLU A 239 -1.71 -14.57 23.46
N VAL A 240 -1.96 -13.35 22.97
CA VAL A 240 -3.18 -12.57 23.24
C VAL A 240 -4.25 -12.92 22.20
N SER A 241 -5.48 -13.17 22.65
CA SER A 241 -6.59 -13.45 21.73
C SER A 241 -7.27 -12.17 21.25
N ILE A 242 -7.49 -12.02 19.95
CA ILE A 242 -8.12 -10.83 19.35
C ILE A 242 -9.50 -11.21 18.79
N GLN A 243 -10.52 -10.46 19.17
CA GLN A 243 -11.90 -10.61 18.72
C GLN A 243 -12.37 -9.33 18.02
N VAL A 244 -13.15 -9.47 16.96
CA VAL A 244 -13.67 -8.33 16.17
C VAL A 244 -15.20 -8.33 16.15
N THR A 245 -15.81 -7.18 16.36
CA THR A 245 -17.26 -6.97 16.32
C THR A 245 -17.60 -5.68 15.58
N PRO A 246 -18.42 -5.73 14.51
CA PRO A 246 -18.93 -6.93 13.82
C PRO A 246 -17.79 -7.70 13.11
N ALA A 247 -17.98 -9.00 12.87
CA ALA A 247 -16.93 -9.86 12.34
C ALA A 247 -16.67 -9.63 10.83
N PHE A 248 -15.84 -8.65 10.51
CA PHE A 248 -15.36 -8.36 9.16
C PHE A 248 -13.90 -8.79 9.00
N ILE A 249 -13.56 -9.37 7.85
CA ILE A 249 -12.20 -9.78 7.49
C ILE A 249 -11.74 -8.91 6.32
N PRO A 250 -10.70 -8.07 6.47
CA PRO A 250 -10.19 -7.27 5.37
C PRO A 250 -9.44 -8.15 4.34
N PRO A 251 -9.53 -7.87 3.03
CA PRO A 251 -10.34 -6.82 2.40
C PRO A 251 -11.84 -7.15 2.40
N TYR A 252 -12.68 -6.15 2.67
CA TYR A 252 -14.14 -6.29 2.71
C TYR A 252 -14.83 -5.19 1.88
N LEU A 253 -15.93 -5.55 1.22
CA LEU A 253 -16.76 -4.63 0.44
C LEU A 253 -17.82 -3.98 1.35
N PHE A 254 -17.59 -2.72 1.70
CA PHE A 254 -18.57 -1.95 2.46
C PHE A 254 -19.55 -1.22 1.52
N PRO A 255 -20.87 -1.32 1.74
CA PRO A 255 -21.83 -0.46 1.05
C PRO A 255 -21.69 0.99 1.53
N ILE A 256 -22.28 1.91 0.77
CA ILE A 256 -22.36 3.34 1.15
C ILE A 256 -22.99 3.48 2.55
N GLY A 257 -22.33 4.25 3.42
CA GLY A 257 -22.71 4.40 4.83
C GLY A 257 -21.52 4.41 5.78
N GLU A 258 -21.81 4.41 7.07
CA GLU A 258 -20.82 4.44 8.16
C GLU A 258 -20.96 3.19 9.04
N VAL A 259 -19.83 2.52 9.30
CA VAL A 259 -19.77 1.31 10.12
C VAL A 259 -18.61 1.41 11.11
N ASP A 260 -18.90 1.21 12.39
CA ASP A 260 -17.89 1.16 13.46
C ASP A 260 -17.38 -0.27 13.66
N ILE A 261 -16.06 -0.46 13.63
CA ILE A 261 -15.42 -1.75 13.89
C ILE A 261 -14.69 -1.70 15.23
N THR A 262 -15.04 -2.63 16.11
CA THR A 262 -14.42 -2.76 17.44
C THR A 262 -13.52 -4.00 17.49
N TYR A 263 -12.25 -3.82 17.82
CA TYR A 263 -11.34 -4.93 18.15
C TYR A 263 -11.16 -5.02 19.66
N THR A 264 -11.27 -6.22 20.21
CA THR A 264 -11.09 -6.52 21.64
C THR A 264 -9.99 -7.57 21.79
N ALA A 265 -8.89 -7.19 22.45
CA ALA A 265 -7.82 -8.09 22.85
C ALA A 265 -8.09 -8.62 24.27
N VAL A 266 -7.96 -9.93 24.46
CA VAL A 266 -8.17 -10.62 25.73
C VAL A 266 -6.95 -11.49 26.03
N ASP A 267 -6.33 -11.26 27.18
CA ASP A 267 -5.21 -12.06 27.66
C ASP A 267 -5.67 -13.42 28.23
N ARG A 268 -4.72 -14.29 28.60
CA ARG A 268 -4.99 -15.61 29.18
C ARG A 268 -5.56 -15.54 30.60
N THR A 269 -5.38 -14.42 31.31
CA THR A 269 -5.87 -14.20 32.67
C THR A 269 -7.25 -13.53 32.73
N GLY A 270 -7.80 -13.16 31.57
CA GLY A 270 -9.10 -12.54 31.35
C GLY A 270 -9.10 -10.99 31.30
N ASN A 271 -7.95 -10.31 31.31
CA ASN A 271 -7.91 -8.85 31.14
C ASN A 271 -8.18 -8.48 29.68
N GLN A 272 -8.94 -7.41 29.47
CA GLN A 272 -9.41 -7.01 28.15
C GLN A 272 -9.04 -5.55 27.85
N ALA A 273 -8.66 -5.29 26.60
CA ALA A 273 -8.52 -3.95 26.04
C ALA A 273 -9.21 -3.90 24.69
N SER A 274 -9.94 -2.83 24.41
CA SER A 274 -10.62 -2.65 23.12
C SER A 274 -10.29 -1.31 22.48
N CYS A 275 -10.40 -1.27 21.16
CA CYS A 275 -10.30 -0.08 20.34
C CYS A 275 -11.37 -0.08 19.26
N THR A 276 -11.74 1.11 18.78
CA THR A 276 -12.76 1.32 17.76
C THR A 276 -12.26 2.30 16.72
N PHE A 277 -12.51 2.01 15.44
CA PHE A 277 -12.34 2.95 14.34
C PHE A 277 -13.56 2.87 13.41
N SER A 278 -13.85 3.98 12.72
CA SER A 278 -14.98 4.05 11.80
C SER A 278 -14.53 3.93 10.34
N ILE A 279 -15.39 3.29 9.54
CA ILE A 279 -15.27 3.22 8.10
C ILE A 279 -16.46 3.95 7.48
N LYS A 280 -16.18 4.96 6.66
CA LYS A 280 -17.21 5.76 5.99
C LYS A 280 -17.05 5.71 4.48
N VAL A 281 -18.05 5.17 3.80
CA VAL A 281 -18.15 5.11 2.35
C VAL A 281 -19.11 6.19 1.86
N ILE A 282 -18.58 7.13 1.08
CA ILE A 282 -19.32 8.30 0.59
C ILE A 282 -19.68 8.09 -0.88
N ASP A 283 -20.91 8.43 -1.24
CA ASP A 283 -21.32 8.52 -2.64
C ASP A 283 -21.04 9.92 -3.19
N ASN A 284 -20.29 9.98 -4.28
CA ASN A 284 -19.97 11.21 -5.01
C ASN A 284 -20.70 11.29 -6.36
N GLU A 285 -21.48 10.28 -6.73
CA GLU A 285 -22.21 10.26 -8.00
C GLU A 285 -23.57 10.95 -7.83
N PRO A 286 -23.92 11.95 -8.67
CA PRO A 286 -25.26 12.53 -8.64
C PRO A 286 -26.30 11.55 -9.23
N PRO A 287 -27.58 11.63 -8.80
CA PRO A 287 -28.63 10.78 -9.34
C PRO A 287 -28.73 10.83 -10.87
N VAL A 288 -28.95 9.67 -11.49
CA VAL A 288 -29.12 9.50 -12.93
C VAL A 288 -30.58 9.77 -13.33
N ILE A 289 -30.77 10.55 -14.39
CA ILE A 289 -32.09 10.80 -14.98
C ILE A 289 -32.45 9.64 -15.90
N ASP A 290 -33.34 8.74 -15.47
CA ASP A 290 -33.78 7.60 -16.28
C ASP A 290 -34.80 7.99 -17.35
N LYS A 291 -35.69 8.93 -17.01
CA LYS A 291 -36.74 9.45 -17.89
C LYS A 291 -37.01 10.90 -17.54
N CYS A 292 -36.89 11.77 -18.54
CA CYS A 292 -37.24 13.19 -18.45
C CYS A 292 -37.70 13.65 -19.83
N ARG A 293 -39.01 13.57 -20.09
CA ARG A 293 -39.59 13.92 -21.38
C ARG A 293 -40.69 14.95 -21.22
N SER A 294 -40.53 16.09 -21.87
CA SER A 294 -41.58 17.09 -21.99
C SER A 294 -42.79 16.51 -22.74
N PRO A 295 -44.03 16.71 -22.26
CA PRO A 295 -45.22 16.28 -22.99
C PRO A 295 -45.31 17.01 -24.34
N PRO A 296 -45.91 16.39 -25.37
CA PRO A 296 -46.15 17.06 -26.63
C PRO A 296 -47.02 18.32 -26.43
N PRO A 297 -46.86 19.37 -27.25
CA PRO A 297 -47.64 20.60 -27.12
C PRO A 297 -49.14 20.32 -27.14
N ILE A 298 -49.87 20.85 -26.15
CA ILE A 298 -51.30 20.61 -25.97
C ILE A 298 -52.07 21.78 -26.58
N GLN A 299 -53.10 21.47 -27.37
CA GLN A 299 -53.94 22.48 -28.01
C GLN A 299 -55.07 22.92 -27.08
N GLY A 300 -55.23 24.24 -26.91
CA GLY A 300 -56.18 24.78 -25.95
C GLY A 300 -56.73 26.18 -26.24
N ALA A 301 -58.05 26.28 -26.43
CA ALA A 301 -58.82 27.52 -26.56
C ALA A 301 -59.08 28.29 -25.23
N GLU A 302 -59.25 27.61 -24.10
CA GLU A 302 -59.54 28.13 -22.74
C GLU A 302 -58.35 28.89 -22.11
N LYS A 303 -58.58 29.62 -21.00
CA LYS A 303 -57.54 30.44 -20.35
C LYS A 303 -56.53 29.65 -19.52
N GLU A 304 -56.94 28.52 -18.96
CA GLU A 304 -56.11 27.65 -18.12
C GLU A 304 -56.40 26.18 -18.49
N TYR A 305 -55.35 25.38 -18.63
CA TYR A 305 -55.45 24.00 -19.09
C TYR A 305 -54.89 23.03 -18.06
N ARG A 306 -55.64 21.96 -17.82
CA ARG A 306 -55.16 20.83 -17.01
C ARG A 306 -54.22 20.00 -17.86
N VAL A 307 -52.94 19.96 -17.48
CA VAL A 307 -51.91 19.23 -18.23
C VAL A 307 -51.46 18.02 -17.42
N THR A 308 -51.43 16.86 -18.06
CA THR A 308 -50.93 15.61 -17.48
C THR A 308 -49.71 15.14 -18.25
N TRP A 309 -48.65 14.77 -17.53
CA TRP A 309 -47.42 14.21 -18.09
C TRP A 309 -46.97 12.99 -17.27
N ASP A 310 -46.09 12.19 -17.88
CA ASP A 310 -45.41 11.10 -17.20
C ASP A 310 -44.36 11.68 -16.25
N GLU A 311 -44.45 11.34 -14.96
CA GLU A 311 -43.53 11.88 -13.96
C GLU A 311 -42.08 11.40 -14.21
N PRO A 312 -41.07 12.30 -14.15
CA PRO A 312 -39.68 11.95 -14.32
C PRO A 312 -39.23 10.82 -13.38
N GLN A 313 -38.37 9.95 -13.90
CA GLN A 313 -37.81 8.83 -13.15
C GLN A 313 -36.32 9.06 -12.94
N PHE A 314 -35.86 8.81 -11.73
CA PHE A 314 -34.47 8.94 -11.33
C PHE A 314 -34.02 7.62 -10.72
N SER A 315 -32.80 7.21 -11.04
CA SER A 315 -32.12 6.10 -10.39
C SER A 315 -30.80 6.57 -9.82
N ASP A 316 -30.31 5.86 -8.83
CA ASP A 316 -29.04 6.18 -8.21
C ASP A 316 -28.36 4.91 -7.71
N ASN A 317 -27.03 4.94 -7.67
CA ASN A 317 -26.23 3.78 -7.31
C ASN A 317 -26.31 3.51 -5.78
N SER A 318 -26.70 4.50 -4.97
CA SER A 318 -26.71 4.40 -3.50
C SER A 318 -27.70 3.37 -2.94
N GLY A 319 -28.68 2.93 -3.74
CA GLY A 319 -29.70 1.96 -3.34
C GLY A 319 -30.68 2.48 -2.29
N VAL A 320 -30.57 3.76 -1.91
CA VAL A 320 -31.46 4.47 -0.99
C VAL A 320 -32.55 5.19 -1.80
N VAL A 321 -33.72 5.40 -1.18
CA VAL A 321 -34.82 6.13 -1.82
C VAL A 321 -34.43 7.60 -2.00
N LEU A 322 -34.37 8.06 -3.26
CA LEU A 322 -34.10 9.45 -3.61
C LEU A 322 -35.19 10.39 -3.11
N THR A 323 -34.79 11.57 -2.66
CA THR A 323 -35.72 12.64 -2.31
C THR A 323 -36.01 13.48 -3.56
N ILE A 324 -37.26 13.49 -4.02
CA ILE A 324 -37.67 14.22 -5.22
C ILE A 324 -38.48 15.45 -4.82
N THR A 325 -37.98 16.63 -5.18
CA THR A 325 -38.70 17.90 -5.06
C THR A 325 -39.22 18.33 -6.42
N LYS A 326 -40.45 18.85 -6.47
CA LYS A 326 -41.11 19.25 -7.72
C LYS A 326 -41.70 20.64 -7.60
N SER A 327 -41.60 21.45 -8.66
CA SER A 327 -42.20 22.79 -8.67
C SER A 327 -43.72 22.75 -8.92
N HIS A 328 -44.18 21.84 -9.77
CA HIS A 328 -45.59 21.63 -10.12
C HIS A 328 -45.91 20.13 -10.10
N SER A 329 -47.20 19.78 -10.02
CA SER A 329 -47.70 18.40 -10.04
C SER A 329 -48.46 18.08 -11.33
N SER A 330 -48.36 16.82 -11.79
CA SER A 330 -49.14 16.35 -12.94
C SER A 330 -50.64 16.54 -12.67
N GLY A 331 -51.32 17.23 -13.57
CA GLY A 331 -52.72 17.64 -13.41
C GLY A 331 -52.93 19.06 -12.89
N ASP A 332 -51.87 19.85 -12.69
CA ASP A 332 -51.98 21.29 -12.40
C ASP A 332 -52.53 22.08 -13.61
N LEU A 333 -53.07 23.27 -13.33
CA LEU A 333 -53.61 24.19 -14.32
C LEU A 333 -52.49 25.14 -14.77
N PHE A 334 -52.25 25.20 -16.08
CA PHE A 334 -51.24 26.07 -16.67
C PHE A 334 -51.90 27.12 -17.58
N PRO A 335 -51.41 28.37 -17.56
CA PRO A 335 -51.86 29.39 -18.52
C PRO A 335 -51.32 29.08 -19.92
N LYS A 336 -51.87 29.76 -20.94
CA LYS A 336 -51.32 29.71 -22.30
C LYS A 336 -49.86 30.17 -22.31
N GLY A 337 -49.02 29.52 -23.12
CA GLY A 337 -47.58 29.78 -23.21
C GLY A 337 -46.76 28.60 -22.72
N GLU A 338 -45.46 28.85 -22.53
CA GLU A 338 -44.50 27.86 -22.05
C GLU A 338 -44.29 28.02 -20.54
N THR A 339 -44.51 26.94 -19.79
CA THR A 339 -44.19 26.88 -18.36
C THR A 339 -43.15 25.79 -18.11
N VAL A 340 -42.06 26.15 -17.43
CA VAL A 340 -41.00 25.21 -17.07
C VAL A 340 -41.30 24.57 -15.72
N VAL A 341 -41.44 23.25 -15.72
CA VAL A 341 -41.64 22.43 -14.51
C VAL A 341 -40.33 21.75 -14.16
N GLN A 342 -39.84 21.96 -12.94
CA GLN A 342 -38.55 21.44 -12.48
C GLN A 342 -38.77 20.31 -11.48
N TYR A 343 -38.05 19.21 -11.69
CA TYR A 343 -37.95 18.08 -10.78
C TYR A 343 -36.49 17.92 -10.35
N THR A 344 -36.22 18.03 -9.06
CA THR A 344 -34.88 17.87 -8.49
C THR A 344 -34.84 16.61 -7.63
N ALA A 345 -34.05 15.62 -8.04
CA ALA A 345 -33.73 14.46 -7.22
C ALA A 345 -32.45 14.74 -6.42
N SER A 346 -32.48 14.44 -5.13
CA SER A 346 -31.31 14.49 -4.25
C SER A 346 -31.10 13.15 -3.55
N ASP A 347 -29.85 12.71 -3.47
CA ASP A 347 -29.44 11.51 -2.74
C ASP A 347 -29.28 11.79 -1.23
N SER A 348 -28.87 10.77 -0.46
CA SER A 348 -28.57 10.91 0.97
C SER A 348 -27.21 11.56 1.26
N SER A 349 -26.34 11.67 0.26
CA SER A 349 -24.99 12.23 0.36
C SER A 349 -24.95 13.74 0.03
N GLY A 350 -26.07 14.30 -0.43
CA GLY A 350 -26.24 15.71 -0.79
C GLY A 350 -26.05 16.03 -2.28
N ASN A 351 -25.79 15.05 -3.14
CA ASN A 351 -25.72 15.24 -4.58
C ASN A 351 -27.13 15.41 -5.15
N ASN A 352 -27.29 16.31 -6.12
CA ASN A 352 -28.58 16.60 -6.72
C ASN A 352 -28.53 16.63 -8.25
N ARG A 353 -29.68 16.35 -8.87
CA ARG A 353 -29.87 16.42 -10.31
C ARG A 353 -31.24 16.95 -10.66
N THR A 354 -31.28 17.88 -11.60
CA THR A 354 -32.49 18.60 -12.03
C THR A 354 -32.91 18.17 -13.44
N CYS A 355 -34.17 17.78 -13.59
CA CYS A 355 -34.86 17.56 -14.85
C CYS A 355 -35.86 18.71 -15.09
N GLU A 356 -35.81 19.31 -16.28
CA GLU A 356 -36.71 20.39 -16.69
C GLU A 356 -37.69 19.89 -17.75
N LEU A 357 -38.99 20.06 -17.48
CA LEU A 357 -40.08 19.73 -18.40
C LEU A 357 -40.66 21.03 -18.95
N HIS A 358 -40.81 21.11 -20.26
CA HIS A 358 -41.38 22.26 -20.94
C HIS A 358 -42.85 21.97 -21.26
N ILE A 359 -43.77 22.58 -20.50
CA ILE A 359 -45.20 22.47 -20.72
C ILE A 359 -45.63 23.59 -21.68
N VAL A 360 -45.96 23.23 -22.92
CA VAL A 360 -46.36 24.19 -23.96
C VAL A 360 -47.85 24.03 -24.25
N ILE A 361 -48.64 25.06 -23.94
CA ILE A 361 -50.07 25.14 -24.28
C ILE A 361 -50.25 26.15 -25.42
N ARG A 362 -50.64 25.64 -26.60
CA ARG A 362 -50.84 26.44 -27.81
C ARG A 362 -52.28 26.94 -27.92
N GLY A 363 -52.43 28.22 -28.26
CA GLY A 363 -53.73 28.91 -28.30
C GLY A 363 -54.55 28.64 -29.57
N SER A 364 -53.89 28.34 -30.69
CA SER A 364 -54.50 28.00 -31.98
C SER A 364 -53.65 26.94 -32.71
N PRO A 365 -54.22 26.16 -33.65
CA PRO A 365 -53.43 25.22 -34.45
C PRO A 365 -52.46 25.90 -35.42
N CYS A 366 -52.57 27.23 -35.62
CA CYS A 366 -51.74 28.04 -36.50
C CYS A 366 -51.03 29.18 -35.75
N GLU A 367 -50.33 28.84 -34.67
CA GLU A 367 -49.48 29.77 -33.94
C GLU A 367 -48.11 29.89 -34.64
N ILE A 368 -47.58 31.12 -34.72
CA ILE A 368 -46.32 31.41 -35.43
C ILE A 368 -45.17 30.74 -34.66
N PRO A 369 -44.38 29.83 -35.26
CA PRO A 369 -43.40 29.01 -34.54
C PRO A 369 -42.07 29.70 -34.26
N PHE A 370 -41.78 30.83 -34.93
CA PHE A 370 -40.59 31.65 -34.67
C PHE A 370 -40.84 33.13 -35.02
N THR A 371 -40.05 34.02 -34.44
CA THR A 371 -39.96 35.42 -34.87
C THR A 371 -38.57 35.66 -35.48
N PRO A 372 -38.46 36.13 -36.74
CA PRO A 372 -37.17 36.43 -37.37
C PRO A 372 -36.43 37.53 -36.62
N VAL A 373 -35.11 37.39 -36.52
CA VAL A 373 -34.28 38.43 -35.89
C VAL A 373 -34.39 39.69 -36.74
N ASN A 374 -34.71 40.82 -36.11
CA ASN A 374 -34.95 42.11 -36.76
C ASN A 374 -36.04 42.11 -37.86
N GLY A 375 -36.99 41.16 -37.80
CA GLY A 375 -38.15 41.08 -38.69
C GLY A 375 -39.44 40.81 -37.93
N ASP A 376 -40.56 40.80 -38.66
CA ASP A 376 -41.89 40.52 -38.11
C ASP A 376 -42.76 39.75 -39.11
N PHE A 377 -43.72 38.99 -38.59
CA PHE A 377 -44.72 38.27 -39.37
C PHE A 377 -46.01 39.10 -39.45
N ILE A 378 -46.34 39.53 -40.65
CA ILE A 378 -47.62 40.22 -40.91
C ILE A 378 -48.61 39.16 -41.38
N CYS A 379 -49.50 38.75 -40.47
CA CYS A 379 -50.50 37.71 -40.69
C CYS A 379 -51.90 38.29 -40.90
N THR A 380 -52.65 37.66 -41.81
CA THR A 380 -54.09 37.84 -42.00
C THR A 380 -54.80 36.52 -41.69
N GLU A 381 -55.77 36.57 -40.78
CA GLU A 381 -56.57 35.40 -40.40
C GLU A 381 -57.80 35.28 -41.31
N ASP A 382 -57.97 34.11 -41.93
CA ASP A 382 -59.15 33.73 -42.71
C ASP A 382 -59.92 32.60 -42.00
N ASN A 383 -61.18 32.35 -42.38
CA ASN A 383 -61.99 31.24 -41.81
C ASN A 383 -61.41 29.83 -42.05
N THR A 384 -60.41 29.69 -42.93
CA THR A 384 -59.80 28.40 -43.31
C THR A 384 -58.37 28.24 -42.79
N GLY A 385 -57.73 29.32 -42.32
CA GLY A 385 -56.32 29.31 -41.95
C GLY A 385 -55.74 30.70 -41.72
N VAL A 386 -54.45 30.76 -41.44
CA VAL A 386 -53.67 31.99 -41.26
C VAL A 386 -52.71 32.13 -42.44
N ASN A 387 -52.70 33.28 -43.10
CA ASN A 387 -51.75 33.61 -44.17
C ASN A 387 -50.81 34.72 -43.69
N CYS A 388 -49.52 34.49 -43.70
CA CYS A 388 -48.51 35.42 -43.21
C CYS A 388 -47.46 35.77 -44.26
N THR A 389 -46.98 37.00 -44.17
CA THR A 389 -45.87 37.52 -44.98
C THR A 389 -44.77 38.03 -44.07
N LEU A 390 -43.52 37.77 -44.45
CA LEU A 390 -42.34 38.21 -43.73
C LEU A 390 -41.96 39.63 -44.11
N ARG A 391 -41.66 40.47 -43.12
CA ARG A 391 -41.19 41.84 -43.35
C ARG A 391 -40.09 42.21 -42.36
N CYS A 392 -39.00 42.78 -42.88
CA CYS A 392 -37.95 43.32 -42.03
C CYS A 392 -38.34 44.65 -41.37
N MET A 393 -37.80 44.88 -40.17
CA MET A 393 -37.91 46.17 -39.49
C MET A 393 -37.20 47.27 -40.28
N THR A 394 -37.54 48.53 -40.02
CA THR A 394 -36.93 49.67 -40.70
C THR A 394 -35.42 49.65 -40.53
N GLY A 395 -34.70 49.50 -41.64
CA GLY A 395 -33.25 49.48 -41.65
C GLY A 395 -32.59 48.11 -41.68
N TYR A 396 -33.38 47.07 -41.86
CA TYR A 396 -32.92 45.71 -42.10
C TYR A 396 -33.56 45.18 -43.39
N ASP A 397 -32.90 44.21 -44.04
CA ASP A 397 -33.39 43.58 -45.27
C ASP A 397 -32.95 42.12 -45.33
N PHE A 398 -33.52 41.37 -46.28
CA PHE A 398 -33.16 39.98 -46.52
C PHE A 398 -32.00 39.87 -47.53
N THR A 399 -31.09 38.92 -47.32
CA THR A 399 -29.97 38.63 -48.25
C THR A 399 -30.43 37.88 -49.50
N SER A 400 -31.51 37.10 -49.40
CA SER A 400 -32.24 36.43 -50.48
C SER A 400 -33.70 36.89 -50.50
N GLY A 401 -34.31 37.05 -51.69
CA GLY A 401 -35.65 37.63 -51.80
C GLY A 401 -36.73 36.72 -51.21
N SER A 402 -37.40 37.14 -50.14
CA SER A 402 -38.51 36.40 -49.51
C SER A 402 -39.86 36.77 -50.14
N ASN A 403 -40.16 36.25 -51.34
CA ASN A 403 -41.49 36.42 -51.96
C ASN A 403 -42.46 35.28 -51.60
N GLU A 404 -42.22 34.58 -50.49
CA GLU A 404 -43.02 33.42 -50.09
C GLU A 404 -44.11 33.84 -49.09
N ASN A 405 -45.36 33.53 -49.43
CA ASN A 405 -46.50 33.65 -48.53
C ASN A 405 -46.63 32.35 -47.72
N TYR A 406 -46.71 32.46 -46.39
CA TYR A 406 -46.78 31.34 -45.47
C TYR A 406 -48.23 31.08 -45.10
N TYR A 407 -48.76 29.91 -45.40
CA TYR A 407 -50.15 29.58 -45.12
C TYR A 407 -50.27 28.39 -44.18
N CYS A 408 -51.00 28.54 -43.08
CA CYS A 408 -51.38 27.45 -42.19
C CYS A 408 -52.89 27.23 -42.25
N ALA A 409 -53.32 26.05 -42.65
CA ALA A 409 -54.73 25.67 -42.61
C ALA A 409 -55.12 25.23 -41.19
N TYR A 410 -56.26 25.71 -40.66
CA TYR A 410 -56.72 25.30 -39.32
C TYR A 410 -57.08 23.82 -39.20
N THR A 411 -57.35 23.14 -40.32
CA THR A 411 -57.65 21.70 -40.36
C THR A 411 -56.42 20.84 -40.10
N ASP A 412 -55.26 21.28 -40.58
CA ASP A 412 -54.04 20.47 -40.62
C ASP A 412 -53.00 21.01 -39.62
N GLY A 413 -53.08 22.29 -39.24
CA GLY A 413 -52.16 22.94 -38.29
C GLY A 413 -50.71 23.00 -38.77
N ILE A 414 -50.48 22.77 -40.07
CA ILE A 414 -49.16 22.73 -40.70
C ILE A 414 -48.99 24.01 -41.53
N TRP A 415 -47.91 24.75 -41.25
CA TRP A 415 -47.45 25.86 -42.09
C TRP A 415 -46.94 25.31 -43.42
N ASN A 416 -47.33 25.93 -44.53
CA ASN A 416 -46.81 25.67 -45.87
C ASN A 416 -46.13 26.96 -46.40
N PRO A 417 -44.84 26.92 -46.76
CA PRO A 417 -43.93 25.77 -46.67
C PRO A 417 -43.71 25.29 -45.21
N PRO A 418 -43.56 23.97 -44.97
CA PRO A 418 -43.27 23.42 -43.65
C PRO A 418 -41.95 23.97 -43.15
N TYR A 419 -41.81 24.07 -41.81
CA TYR A 419 -40.62 24.58 -41.12
C TYR A 419 -39.33 24.21 -41.87
N SER A 420 -38.72 25.19 -42.53
CA SER A 420 -37.41 25.06 -43.15
C SER A 420 -36.44 25.86 -42.32
N THR A 421 -35.26 25.30 -42.06
CA THR A 421 -34.14 25.99 -41.41
C THR A 421 -33.54 27.10 -42.30
N GLU A 422 -34.14 27.33 -43.47
CA GLU A 422 -33.78 28.33 -44.47
C GLU A 422 -34.59 29.63 -44.35
N TRP A 423 -35.35 29.80 -43.25
CA TRP A 423 -36.11 31.02 -43.04
C TRP A 423 -35.17 32.22 -42.93
N PRO A 424 -35.36 33.24 -43.79
CA PRO A 424 -34.40 34.32 -43.89
C PRO A 424 -34.55 35.25 -42.67
N ASP A 425 -33.48 35.43 -41.93
CA ASP A 425 -33.39 36.50 -40.92
C ASP A 425 -33.07 37.84 -41.59
N CYS A 426 -33.50 38.92 -40.93
CA CYS A 426 -33.23 40.27 -41.37
C CYS A 426 -31.90 40.74 -40.80
N SER A 427 -31.05 41.28 -41.67
CA SER A 427 -29.72 41.76 -41.32
C SER A 427 -29.57 43.21 -41.69
N LEU A 428 -28.59 43.88 -41.07
CA LEU A 428 -28.44 45.31 -41.20
C LEU A 428 -28.18 45.69 -42.67
N ASN A 429 -29.00 46.61 -43.19
CA ASN A 429 -28.83 47.16 -44.53
C ASN A 429 -28.25 48.58 -44.49
N ARG A 430 -27.25 48.85 -45.33
CA ARG A 430 -26.73 50.21 -45.60
C ARG A 430 -26.64 50.45 -47.08
N LEU A 431 -26.61 51.72 -47.51
CA LEU A 431 -26.41 52.02 -48.92
C LEU A 431 -25.00 51.62 -49.35
N ALA A 432 -24.89 50.98 -50.52
CA ALA A 432 -23.59 50.58 -51.06
C ALA A 432 -22.69 51.81 -51.25
N ASN A 433 -21.54 51.79 -50.58
CA ASN A 433 -20.54 52.86 -50.58
C ASN A 433 -19.31 52.52 -51.44
N HIS A 434 -19.34 51.37 -52.12
CA HIS A 434 -18.34 50.91 -53.05
C HIS A 434 -18.94 50.76 -54.44
N GLY A 435 -18.17 51.14 -55.45
CA GLY A 435 -18.53 50.94 -56.84
C GLY A 435 -17.30 50.67 -57.67
N PHE A 436 -17.48 50.02 -58.81
CA PHE A 436 -16.42 49.81 -59.78
C PHE A 436 -16.93 50.11 -61.18
N LYS A 437 -15.99 50.43 -62.06
CA LYS A 437 -16.25 50.56 -63.48
C LYS A 437 -15.17 49.83 -64.25
N SER A 438 -15.59 48.93 -65.12
CA SER A 438 -14.73 48.15 -66.00
C SER A 438 -14.44 48.95 -67.28
N PHE A 439 -13.19 48.85 -67.72
CA PHE A 439 -12.71 49.50 -68.92
C PHE A 439 -12.00 48.47 -69.80
N GLU A 440 -12.25 48.55 -71.09
CA GLU A 440 -11.57 47.79 -72.13
C GLU A 440 -10.89 48.76 -73.09
N MET A 441 -9.63 48.49 -73.46
CA MET A 441 -8.92 49.27 -74.47
C MET A 441 -7.90 48.44 -75.24
N LEU A 442 -7.51 48.95 -76.40
CA LEU A 442 -6.49 48.35 -77.27
C LEU A 442 -5.22 49.22 -77.33
N TYR A 443 -4.05 48.58 -77.23
CA TYR A 443 -2.77 49.16 -77.60
C TYR A 443 -2.28 48.55 -78.90
N LYS A 444 -1.81 49.38 -79.83
CA LYS A 444 -1.16 48.91 -81.06
C LYS A 444 0.26 48.49 -80.73
N ALA A 445 0.61 47.27 -81.14
CA ALA A 445 1.91 46.65 -80.95
C ALA A 445 2.45 46.13 -82.28
N THR A 446 3.78 46.05 -82.40
CA THR A 446 4.40 45.37 -83.55
C THR A 446 4.34 43.85 -83.42
N ARG A 447 4.40 43.35 -82.19
CA ARG A 447 4.23 41.94 -81.77
C ARG A 447 3.70 41.92 -80.33
N CYS A 448 2.91 40.92 -79.93
CA CYS A 448 2.44 40.82 -78.54
C CYS A 448 2.51 39.42 -77.92
N ASP A 449 3.24 38.50 -78.57
CA ASP A 449 3.29 37.07 -78.21
C ASP A 449 4.28 36.77 -77.06
N ASP A 450 5.08 37.76 -76.64
CA ASP A 450 6.04 37.63 -75.54
C ASP A 450 5.35 37.88 -74.19
N SER A 451 5.28 36.84 -73.34
CA SER A 451 4.70 36.92 -72.00
C SER A 451 5.44 37.92 -71.08
N ASN A 452 6.75 38.11 -71.26
CA ASN A 452 7.53 39.07 -70.48
C ASN A 452 7.21 40.51 -70.89
N LEU A 453 7.01 40.76 -72.19
CA LEU A 453 6.53 42.06 -72.68
C LEU A 453 5.16 42.37 -72.10
N LEU A 454 4.20 41.43 -72.16
CA LEU A 454 2.87 41.59 -71.59
C LEU A 454 2.92 41.81 -70.07
N LYS A 455 3.83 41.16 -69.33
CA LYS A 455 4.02 41.38 -67.89
C LYS A 455 4.60 42.75 -67.57
N ASN A 456 5.72 43.11 -68.19
CA ASN A 456 6.36 44.41 -67.98
C ASN A 456 5.45 45.58 -68.42
N PHE A 457 4.69 45.39 -69.50
CA PHE A 457 3.69 46.36 -69.95
C PHE A 457 2.53 46.48 -68.94
N GLY A 458 1.99 45.36 -68.46
CA GLY A 458 0.95 45.37 -67.43
C GLY A 458 1.39 46.09 -66.16
N ASP A 459 2.59 45.78 -65.65
CA ASP A 459 3.16 46.39 -64.44
C ASP A 459 3.45 47.90 -64.65
N ALA A 460 3.98 48.28 -65.83
CA ALA A 460 4.24 49.67 -66.17
C ALA A 460 2.94 50.48 -66.35
N PHE A 461 1.94 49.90 -67.01
CA PHE A 461 0.61 50.49 -67.17
C PHE A 461 -0.08 50.67 -65.81
N GLN A 462 -0.07 49.64 -64.97
CA GLN A 462 -0.64 49.68 -63.62
C GLN A 462 0.08 50.71 -62.74
N SER A 463 1.41 50.77 -62.77
CA SER A 463 2.19 51.74 -61.99
C SER A 463 1.91 53.17 -62.43
N ALA A 464 1.85 53.41 -63.74
CA ALA A 464 1.62 54.74 -64.28
C ALA A 464 0.16 55.19 -64.11
N LEU A 465 -0.81 54.29 -64.29
CA LEU A 465 -2.23 54.60 -64.16
C LEU A 465 -2.64 54.66 -62.69
N GLY A 466 -2.15 53.75 -61.86
CA GLY A 466 -2.38 53.72 -60.42
C GLY A 466 -1.95 55.01 -59.70
N LYS A 467 -0.87 55.66 -60.15
CA LYS A 467 -0.47 56.99 -59.63
C LYS A 467 -1.41 58.12 -60.06
N MET A 468 -2.11 57.97 -61.19
CA MET A 468 -3.01 58.99 -61.75
C MET A 468 -4.47 58.78 -61.32
N VAL A 469 -4.91 57.56 -61.04
CA VAL A 469 -6.30 57.23 -60.69
C VAL A 469 -6.83 58.01 -59.48
N PRO A 470 -6.08 58.17 -58.36
CA PRO A 470 -6.54 58.98 -57.23
C PRO A 470 -6.83 60.44 -57.63
N SER A 471 -6.05 61.01 -58.56
CA SER A 471 -6.26 62.37 -59.05
C SER A 471 -7.55 62.52 -59.88
N PHE A 472 -8.09 61.44 -60.45
CA PHE A 472 -9.34 61.51 -61.21
C PHE A 472 -10.57 61.67 -60.32
N CYS A 473 -10.46 61.41 -59.01
CA CYS A 473 -11.57 61.48 -58.06
C CYS A 473 -11.43 62.59 -57.01
N ASN A 474 -10.25 63.21 -56.90
CA ASN A 474 -9.87 64.17 -55.86
C ASN A 474 -10.42 65.61 -56.01
N ASP A 475 -11.37 65.88 -56.91
CA ASP A 475 -11.69 67.29 -57.18
C ASP A 475 -12.48 67.98 -56.05
N VAL A 476 -13.30 67.29 -55.23
CA VAL A 476 -14.07 67.95 -54.13
C VAL A 476 -14.58 67.04 -52.97
N ASP A 477 -14.72 65.70 -53.11
CA ASP A 477 -15.74 64.96 -52.31
C ASP A 477 -15.27 63.72 -51.49
N ASP A 478 -14.01 63.63 -51.03
CA ASP A 478 -13.51 62.50 -50.19
C ASP A 478 -13.75 61.08 -50.77
N ILE A 479 -13.80 60.97 -52.12
CA ILE A 479 -13.97 59.69 -52.84
C ILE A 479 -12.60 59.11 -53.18
N ASP A 480 -12.25 57.97 -52.58
CA ASP A 480 -10.99 57.27 -52.84
C ASP A 480 -11.16 56.33 -54.04
N CYS A 481 -10.35 56.53 -55.09
CA CYS A 481 -10.35 55.72 -56.30
C CYS A 481 -9.05 54.94 -56.44
N ARG A 482 -9.18 53.66 -56.75
CA ARG A 482 -8.06 52.72 -56.89
C ARG A 482 -8.19 51.87 -58.13
N LEU A 483 -7.04 51.53 -58.71
CA LEU A 483 -6.94 50.55 -59.79
C LEU A 483 -6.81 49.16 -59.16
N GLU A 484 -7.56 48.16 -59.62
CA GLU A 484 -7.38 46.78 -59.14
C GLU A 484 -6.01 46.22 -59.54
N ASP A 485 -5.47 45.33 -58.70
CA ASP A 485 -4.06 44.93 -58.72
C ASP A 485 -3.64 44.08 -59.94
N LEU A 486 -4.58 43.63 -60.78
CA LEU A 486 -4.32 42.72 -61.90
C LEU A 486 -5.17 43.06 -63.14
N PRO A 487 -4.69 43.92 -64.06
CA PRO A 487 -5.36 44.10 -65.34
C PRO A 487 -5.24 42.84 -66.21
N GLN A 488 -6.36 42.34 -66.73
CA GLN A 488 -6.37 41.23 -67.68
C GLN A 488 -5.84 41.72 -69.03
N LYS A 489 -4.93 40.95 -69.64
CA LYS A 489 -4.27 41.32 -70.90
C LYS A 489 -4.35 40.17 -71.90
N HIS A 490 -4.79 40.49 -73.11
CA HIS A 490 -4.95 39.52 -74.19
C HIS A 490 -4.26 40.04 -75.45
N CYS A 491 -3.42 39.23 -76.08
CA CYS A 491 -2.82 39.54 -77.37
C CYS A 491 -3.80 39.15 -78.49
N LEU A 492 -4.13 40.10 -79.36
CA LEU A 492 -5.02 39.92 -80.51
C LEU A 492 -4.21 40.12 -81.80
N GLU A 493 -4.16 39.11 -82.66
CA GLU A 493 -3.49 39.15 -83.95
C GLU A 493 -4.52 39.38 -85.08
N TYR A 494 -4.36 40.46 -85.85
CA TYR A 494 -5.20 40.76 -87.01
C TYR A 494 -4.44 40.45 -88.30
N ASN A 495 -4.92 39.46 -89.05
CA ASN A 495 -4.35 39.05 -90.32
C ASN A 495 -5.23 39.59 -91.48
N TYR A 496 -4.75 40.59 -92.21
CA TYR A 496 -5.51 41.28 -93.28
C TYR A 496 -5.36 40.62 -94.67
N ASP A 497 -5.34 39.29 -94.73
CA ASP A 497 -5.42 38.55 -95.99
C ASP A 497 -6.58 37.56 -95.92
N TYR A 498 -7.76 37.93 -96.44
CA TYR A 498 -8.57 37.10 -97.35
C TYR A 498 -9.76 37.87 -97.94
N GLU A 499 -9.83 37.84 -99.28
CA GLU A 499 -10.97 38.21 -100.14
C GLU A 499 -12.14 37.21 -100.02
N ASN A 500 -13.36 37.69 -100.32
CA ASN A 500 -14.71 37.07 -100.23
C ASN A 500 -15.36 37.22 -98.83
N GLY A 501 -16.46 37.93 -98.59
CA GLY A 501 -17.52 38.47 -99.43
C GLY A 501 -18.84 38.35 -98.64
N PHE A 502 -19.61 39.44 -98.61
CA PHE A 502 -20.99 39.62 -98.13
C PHE A 502 -21.31 40.00 -96.67
N ALA A 503 -22.06 41.10 -96.62
CA ALA A 503 -22.82 41.66 -95.53
C ALA A 503 -24.33 41.31 -95.67
N ILE A 504 -25.11 41.79 -94.70
CA ILE A 504 -26.58 42.00 -94.64
C ILE A 504 -27.35 40.97 -93.78
N GLY A 505 -27.67 41.38 -92.55
CA GLY A 505 -29.01 41.92 -92.25
C GLY A 505 -30.04 41.05 -91.51
N PRO A 506 -31.09 41.68 -90.94
CA PRO A 506 -31.76 41.28 -89.70
C PRO A 506 -33.16 40.66 -89.89
N GLY A 507 -33.63 39.87 -88.90
CA GLY A 507 -35.06 39.63 -88.68
C GLY A 507 -35.47 38.17 -88.40
N GLY A 508 -36.13 37.97 -87.25
CA GLY A 508 -37.49 37.46 -87.29
C GLY A 508 -37.77 36.03 -86.82
N TRP A 509 -38.42 35.97 -85.65
CA TRP A 509 -39.56 35.10 -85.29
C TRP A 509 -39.29 33.65 -84.86
N GLY A 510 -39.58 33.42 -83.58
CA GLY A 510 -40.79 32.66 -83.25
C GLY A 510 -40.60 31.29 -82.59
N GLY A 511 -40.60 31.30 -81.25
CA GLY A 511 -41.67 30.66 -80.47
C GLY A 511 -41.80 29.13 -80.45
N ALA A 512 -41.47 28.59 -79.27
CA ALA A 512 -42.30 27.67 -78.48
C ALA A 512 -42.41 26.18 -78.90
N ASN A 513 -41.69 25.32 -78.15
CA ASN A 513 -42.23 24.36 -77.16
C ASN A 513 -41.09 23.38 -76.77
N ARG A 514 -40.47 23.47 -75.59
CA ARG A 514 -40.94 23.04 -74.24
C ARG A 514 -41.03 21.51 -74.10
N LEU A 515 -40.03 20.87 -73.48
CA LEU A 515 -40.08 20.24 -72.14
C LEU A 515 -38.85 19.34 -71.87
N ASP A 516 -38.21 19.61 -70.72
CA ASP A 516 -37.54 18.77 -69.68
C ASP A 516 -36.59 17.61 -70.10
N TYR A 517 -35.39 17.41 -69.52
CA TYR A 517 -35.02 17.31 -68.09
C TYR A 517 -33.54 17.65 -67.79
N SER A 518 -33.26 17.99 -66.52
CA SER A 518 -31.96 18.26 -65.82
C SER A 518 -31.13 16.99 -65.54
N TYR A 519 -29.77 17.04 -65.55
CA TYR A 519 -28.80 17.11 -64.40
C TYR A 519 -28.98 15.95 -63.37
N ASP A 520 -27.98 15.15 -62.95
CA ASP A 520 -26.57 15.44 -62.66
C ASP A 520 -25.71 14.18 -62.34
N ASP A 521 -24.39 14.42 -62.25
CA ASP A 521 -23.37 13.87 -61.31
C ASP A 521 -22.48 12.62 -61.58
N PHE A 522 -21.15 12.83 -61.51
CA PHE A 522 -20.24 12.35 -60.45
C PHE A 522 -18.77 12.73 -60.72
N LEU A 523 -18.15 13.46 -59.79
CA LEU A 523 -16.70 13.64 -59.60
C LEU A 523 -16.19 12.73 -58.47
N GLU A 524 -14.92 12.32 -58.52
CA GLU A 524 -14.19 11.87 -57.33
C GLU A 524 -12.68 12.20 -57.38
N ALA A 525 -12.26 12.94 -56.34
CA ALA A 525 -11.07 12.84 -55.48
C ALA A 525 -9.60 12.93 -55.98
N VAL A 526 -8.84 13.75 -55.25
CA VAL A 526 -7.36 13.86 -55.14
C VAL A 526 -6.87 12.94 -53.99
N PRO A 527 -5.56 12.58 -53.82
CA PRO A 527 -4.63 13.47 -53.08
C PRO A 527 -3.10 13.39 -53.45
N GLU A 528 -2.43 14.52 -53.17
CA GLU A 528 -1.11 14.75 -52.52
C GLU A 528 0.30 14.32 -53.02
N GLU A 529 1.18 15.34 -52.96
CA GLU A 529 2.59 15.46 -52.48
C GLU A 529 3.87 15.12 -53.30
N GLU A 530 4.70 16.19 -53.41
CA GLU A 530 6.16 16.40 -53.36
C GLU A 530 7.22 15.71 -54.28
N LYS A 531 8.22 16.56 -54.63
CA LYS A 531 9.43 16.51 -55.51
C LYS A 531 10.45 15.36 -55.26
N PRO A 532 11.62 15.23 -55.97
CA PRO A 532 12.12 15.81 -57.23
C PRO A 532 12.72 14.80 -58.27
N ASN A 533 12.98 15.29 -59.49
CA ASN A 533 13.96 14.89 -60.54
C ASN A 533 15.15 13.99 -60.11
N PRO A 534 15.78 13.17 -61.02
CA PRO A 534 16.43 13.72 -62.23
C PRO A 534 16.72 12.82 -63.47
N LEU A 535 17.08 13.52 -64.56
CA LEU A 535 18.07 13.17 -65.61
C LEU A 535 17.74 12.20 -66.78
N SER A 536 17.59 12.83 -67.95
CA SER A 536 18.46 12.69 -69.15
C SER A 536 18.39 11.42 -70.01
N GLY A 537 18.11 11.62 -71.30
CA GLY A 537 18.35 10.60 -72.33
C GLY A 537 17.86 10.98 -73.73
N SER A 538 18.59 11.88 -74.38
CA SER A 538 18.49 12.28 -75.79
C SER A 538 18.50 11.10 -76.79
N VAL A 539 17.89 11.28 -77.99
CA VAL A 539 18.57 11.22 -79.32
C VAL A 539 17.63 10.84 -80.50
N ASN A 540 17.57 11.77 -81.48
CA ASN A 540 17.46 11.70 -82.96
C ASN A 540 16.27 11.05 -83.71
N VAL A 541 15.49 11.86 -84.46
CA VAL A 541 15.58 12.24 -85.91
C VAL A 541 15.06 11.18 -86.90
N ALA A 542 14.04 11.57 -87.67
CA ALA A 542 13.90 11.15 -89.07
C ALA A 542 13.22 12.24 -89.93
N HIS A 543 13.77 12.40 -91.13
CA HIS A 543 13.58 13.49 -92.10
C HIS A 543 12.33 13.35 -92.98
N SER A 544 11.89 14.47 -93.57
CA SER A 544 11.68 14.58 -95.03
C SER A 544 11.72 16.03 -95.53
N ARG A 545 12.63 16.29 -96.47
CA ARG A 545 12.79 17.52 -97.29
C ARG A 545 11.86 17.44 -98.51
N VAL A 546 11.37 18.54 -99.09
CA VAL A 546 11.85 19.23 -100.33
C VAL A 546 10.64 20.08 -100.80
N LYS A 547 10.65 21.36 -101.20
CA LYS A 547 11.45 22.11 -102.20
C LYS A 547 11.23 23.64 -102.04
N ARG A 548 12.29 24.42 -102.31
CA ARG A 548 12.33 25.90 -102.44
C ARG A 548 11.69 26.38 -103.75
N HIS A 549 11.03 27.55 -103.76
CA HIS A 549 11.58 28.78 -104.36
C HIS A 549 10.73 30.05 -104.09
N LYS A 550 11.41 31.04 -103.50
CA LYS A 550 11.15 32.48 -103.36
C LYS A 550 10.06 33.12 -104.24
N LYS A 551 9.17 33.89 -103.60
CA LYS A 551 9.09 35.35 -103.81
C LYS A 551 8.63 36.03 -102.51
N MET A 552 9.34 37.11 -102.21
CA MET A 552 9.22 37.97 -101.04
C MET A 552 7.97 38.84 -101.22
N ASN A 553 6.98 38.67 -100.33
CA ASN A 553 5.91 39.63 -100.02
C ASN A 553 5.64 39.45 -98.52
N VAL A 554 5.88 40.51 -97.76
CA VAL A 554 5.60 40.58 -96.31
C VAL A 554 4.07 40.76 -96.15
N PRO A 555 3.35 39.88 -95.44
CA PRO A 555 2.00 40.17 -94.97
C PRO A 555 2.11 40.97 -93.67
N THR A 556 1.46 42.13 -93.61
CA THR A 556 1.36 42.98 -92.42
C THR A 556 0.33 42.38 -91.46
N SER A 557 0.78 41.63 -90.45
CA SER A 557 -0.01 41.22 -89.28
C SER A 557 -0.01 42.35 -88.24
N ASP A 558 -1.14 43.01 -88.04
CA ASP A 558 -1.28 44.03 -87.01
C ASP A 558 -1.55 43.35 -85.65
N HIS A 559 -0.65 43.54 -84.68
CA HIS A 559 -0.83 43.03 -83.32
C HIS A 559 -1.46 44.10 -82.43
N LYS A 560 -2.43 43.72 -81.61
CA LYS A 560 -3.03 44.61 -80.61
C LYS A 560 -3.09 43.93 -79.24
N ILE A 561 -2.80 44.67 -78.19
CA ILE A 561 -2.96 44.20 -76.81
C ILE A 561 -4.29 44.74 -76.29
N LYS A 562 -5.26 43.85 -76.05
CA LYS A 562 -6.49 44.15 -75.32
C LYS A 562 -6.21 44.13 -73.83
N LEU A 563 -6.57 45.22 -73.15
CA LEU A 563 -6.36 45.39 -71.72
C LEU A 563 -7.72 45.67 -71.08
N VAL A 564 -8.08 44.84 -70.11
CA VAL A 564 -9.29 44.97 -69.29
C VAL A 564 -8.87 45.28 -67.87
N PHE A 565 -9.38 46.38 -67.33
CA PHE A 565 -9.04 46.83 -65.98
C PHE A 565 -10.23 47.49 -65.32
N ASN A 566 -10.28 47.39 -64.00
CA ASN A 566 -11.36 47.95 -63.20
C ASN A 566 -10.82 49.09 -62.34
N ILE A 567 -11.57 50.19 -62.32
CA ILE A 567 -11.35 51.26 -61.35
C ILE A 567 -12.42 51.12 -60.29
N THR A 568 -12.00 50.86 -59.06
CA THR A 568 -12.85 50.85 -57.87
C THR A 568 -12.86 52.25 -57.26
N ALA A 569 -13.99 52.63 -56.69
CA ALA A 569 -14.15 53.87 -55.95
C ALA A 569 -14.92 53.60 -54.66
N SER A 570 -14.55 54.28 -53.58
CA SER A 570 -15.19 54.14 -52.28
C SER A 570 -15.44 55.49 -51.63
N VAL A 571 -16.58 55.62 -50.96
CA VAL A 571 -16.94 56.78 -50.14
C VAL A 571 -17.03 56.33 -48.68
N PRO A 572 -16.51 57.11 -47.71
CA PRO A 572 -16.69 56.81 -46.30
C PRO A 572 -18.18 56.84 -45.91
N LEU A 573 -18.59 55.89 -45.07
CA LEU A 573 -19.92 55.87 -44.46
C LEU A 573 -19.90 56.68 -43.16
N PRO A 574 -20.98 57.41 -42.82
CA PRO A 574 -21.08 58.09 -41.53
C PRO A 574 -21.21 57.08 -40.37
N ASP A 575 -20.74 57.46 -39.18
CA ASP A 575 -20.81 56.63 -37.96
C ASP A 575 -22.26 56.35 -37.54
N GLU A 576 -23.15 57.34 -37.69
CA GLU A 576 -24.59 57.20 -37.49
C GLU A 576 -25.32 57.06 -38.84
N ARG A 577 -26.37 56.23 -38.87
CA ARG A 577 -27.18 56.00 -40.07
C ARG A 577 -27.90 57.29 -40.49
N ASN A 578 -27.64 57.73 -41.73
CA ASN A 578 -28.34 58.86 -42.34
C ASN A 578 -28.64 58.57 -43.82
N ASP A 579 -29.81 57.99 -44.07
CA ASP A 579 -30.24 57.54 -45.40
C ASP A 579 -30.19 58.65 -46.47
N THR A 580 -30.44 59.91 -46.08
CA THR A 580 -30.39 61.05 -47.02
C THR A 580 -28.96 61.35 -47.47
N LEU A 581 -28.04 61.47 -46.52
CA LEU A 581 -26.62 61.72 -46.78
C LEU A 581 -25.96 60.54 -47.49
N GLU A 582 -26.27 59.31 -47.07
CA GLU A 582 -25.76 58.10 -47.69
C GLU A 582 -26.24 57.95 -49.14
N SER A 583 -27.49 58.31 -49.45
CA SER A 583 -28.03 58.30 -50.82
C SER A 583 -27.37 59.34 -51.70
N GLU A 584 -27.12 60.54 -51.16
CA GLU A 584 -26.35 61.59 -51.84
C GLU A 584 -24.90 61.17 -52.09
N ASN A 585 -24.24 60.53 -51.11
CA ASN A 585 -22.89 59.97 -51.23
C ASN A 585 -22.81 58.90 -52.32
N GLN A 586 -23.78 57.99 -52.37
CA GLN A 586 -23.86 56.94 -53.40
C GLN A 586 -24.12 57.51 -54.81
N GLN A 587 -25.00 58.51 -54.93
CA GLN A 587 -25.22 59.18 -56.22
C GLN A 587 -23.97 59.92 -56.70
N ARG A 588 -23.24 60.56 -55.77
CA ARG A 588 -21.95 61.18 -56.05
C ARG A 588 -20.92 60.14 -56.52
N LEU A 589 -20.82 59.00 -55.84
CA LEU A 589 -19.94 57.89 -56.23
C LEU A 589 -20.20 57.42 -57.67
N LEU A 590 -21.46 57.12 -58.01
CA LEU A 590 -21.84 56.69 -59.37
C LEU A 590 -21.54 57.77 -60.41
N LYS A 591 -21.84 59.03 -60.10
CA LYS A 591 -21.55 60.16 -61.00
C LYS A 591 -20.06 60.30 -61.24
N THR A 592 -19.24 60.19 -60.19
CA THR A 592 -17.78 60.25 -60.30
C THR A 592 -17.25 59.13 -61.17
N LEU A 593 -17.64 57.87 -60.91
CA LEU A 593 -17.28 56.70 -61.74
C LEU A 593 -17.70 56.89 -63.21
N GLU A 594 -18.87 57.47 -63.47
CA GLU A 594 -19.32 57.77 -64.83
C GLU A 594 -18.45 58.83 -65.52
N THR A 595 -18.03 59.87 -64.78
CA THR A 595 -17.15 60.92 -65.33
C THR A 595 -15.70 60.48 -65.54
N ILE A 596 -15.24 59.40 -64.91
CA ILE A 596 -13.86 58.89 -65.07
C ILE A 596 -13.58 58.54 -66.53
N THR A 597 -14.54 58.00 -67.30
CA THR A 597 -14.32 57.65 -68.71
C THR A 597 -13.82 58.85 -69.53
N ASN A 598 -14.39 60.03 -69.31
CA ASN A 598 -13.99 61.25 -70.02
C ASN A 598 -12.62 61.76 -69.58
N ARG A 599 -12.28 61.64 -68.29
CA ARG A 599 -10.97 62.00 -67.75
C ARG A 599 -9.89 61.04 -68.26
N LEU A 600 -10.18 59.74 -68.22
CA LEU A 600 -9.31 58.67 -68.67
C LEU A 600 -9.02 58.77 -70.17
N LYS A 601 -10.04 59.04 -71.02
CA LYS A 601 -9.85 59.30 -72.46
C LYS A 601 -8.89 60.47 -72.74
N ARG A 602 -8.90 61.53 -71.91
CA ARG A 602 -7.98 62.67 -72.02
C ARG A 602 -6.57 62.33 -71.51
N THR A 603 -6.44 61.44 -70.53
CA THR A 603 -5.13 61.01 -70.03
C THR A 603 -4.45 60.04 -71.00
N LEU A 604 -5.21 59.14 -71.63
CA LEU A 604 -4.68 58.17 -72.61
C LEU A 604 -4.12 58.80 -73.88
N SER A 605 -4.47 60.06 -74.17
CA SER A 605 -3.94 60.82 -75.30
C SER A 605 -2.72 61.68 -74.94
N LYS A 606 -2.18 61.54 -73.71
CA LYS A 606 -0.99 62.26 -73.22
C LYS A 606 0.06 61.27 -72.69
N ASP A 607 1.34 61.65 -72.76
CA ASP A 607 2.42 60.88 -72.14
C ASP A 607 2.30 60.91 -70.61
N PRO A 608 2.65 59.82 -69.89
CA PRO A 608 3.28 58.58 -70.37
C PRO A 608 2.28 57.49 -70.82
N MET A 609 0.97 57.76 -70.86
CA MET A 609 -0.05 56.76 -71.21
C MET A 609 -0.21 56.54 -72.71
N TYR A 610 0.06 57.59 -73.49
CA TYR A 610 -0.07 57.54 -74.95
C TYR A 610 0.90 56.55 -75.59
N SER A 611 2.13 56.47 -75.07
CA SER A 611 3.14 55.55 -75.59
C SER A 611 4.04 54.99 -74.49
N PHE A 612 4.30 53.69 -74.56
CA PHE A 612 5.27 53.00 -73.70
C PHE A 612 6.42 52.48 -74.55
N GLN A 613 7.65 52.82 -74.17
CA GLN A 613 8.86 52.38 -74.86
C GLN A 613 9.56 51.28 -74.07
N PHE A 614 9.67 50.10 -74.67
CA PHE A 614 10.50 49.01 -74.19
C PHE A 614 11.65 48.78 -75.18
N SER A 615 12.75 48.16 -74.73
CA SER A 615 14.06 48.10 -75.41
C SER A 615 14.09 47.82 -76.93
N SER A 616 13.03 47.28 -77.54
CA SER A 616 12.90 47.14 -79.00
C SER A 616 11.47 47.34 -79.56
N GLU A 617 10.49 47.77 -78.75
CA GLU A 617 9.09 47.91 -79.16
C GLU A 617 8.44 49.18 -78.60
N LEU A 618 7.60 49.81 -79.42
CA LEU A 618 6.81 50.98 -79.06
C LEU A 618 5.33 50.58 -79.05
N LEU A 619 4.72 50.62 -77.87
CA LEU A 619 3.28 50.38 -77.71
C LEU A 619 2.56 51.72 -77.71
N VAL A 620 1.58 51.89 -78.59
CA VAL A 620 0.83 53.15 -78.74
C VAL A 620 -0.64 52.92 -78.41
N ALA A 621 -1.18 53.74 -77.52
CA ALA A 621 -2.58 53.67 -77.11
C ALA A 621 -3.52 54.01 -78.28
N ASP A 622 -4.51 53.16 -78.54
CA ASP A 622 -5.64 53.51 -79.40
C ASP A 622 -6.75 54.13 -78.54
N ALA A 623 -6.63 55.42 -78.25
CA ALA A 623 -7.56 56.13 -77.36
C ALA A 623 -9.03 56.13 -77.83
N ASN A 624 -9.30 55.77 -79.09
CA ASN A 624 -10.66 55.63 -79.64
C ASN A 624 -11.26 54.23 -79.40
N SER A 625 -10.43 53.26 -79.02
CA SER A 625 -10.84 51.88 -78.68
C SER A 625 -11.25 51.70 -77.21
N LEU A 626 -11.24 52.78 -76.42
CA LEU A 626 -11.68 52.74 -75.02
C LEU A 626 -13.20 52.52 -74.96
N GLU A 627 -13.59 51.33 -74.52
CA GLU A 627 -14.95 50.97 -74.17
C GLU A 627 -15.07 50.88 -72.64
N ALA A 628 -16.19 51.33 -72.10
CA ALA A 628 -16.44 51.29 -70.67
C ALA A 628 -17.86 50.79 -70.44
N GLU A 629 -18.02 49.87 -69.51
CA GLU A 629 -19.35 49.44 -69.06
C GLU A 629 -19.92 50.49 -68.10
N LYS A 630 -21.19 50.32 -67.71
CA LYS A 630 -21.80 51.20 -66.71
C LYS A 630 -21.13 50.99 -65.35
N ALA A 631 -21.13 52.03 -64.52
CA ALA A 631 -20.67 51.87 -63.14
C ALA A 631 -21.60 50.91 -62.37
N PHE A 632 -21.00 49.92 -61.71
CA PHE A 632 -21.69 48.95 -60.85
C PHE A 632 -21.36 49.23 -59.39
N LEU A 633 -22.36 49.07 -58.53
CA LEU A 633 -22.17 49.06 -57.08
C LEU A 633 -21.80 47.65 -56.64
N PHE A 634 -21.00 47.53 -55.59
CA PHE A 634 -20.73 46.25 -54.95
C PHE A 634 -20.59 46.45 -53.44
N CYS A 635 -20.62 45.34 -52.72
CA CYS A 635 -20.47 45.31 -51.27
C CYS A 635 -19.16 44.63 -50.92
N ARG A 636 -18.59 44.96 -49.75
CA ARG A 636 -17.41 44.25 -49.25
C ARG A 636 -17.78 42.80 -48.88
N PRO A 637 -16.81 41.87 -48.92
CA PRO A 637 -16.99 40.51 -48.41
C PRO A 637 -17.58 40.55 -47.00
N GLY A 638 -18.61 39.73 -46.75
CA GLY A 638 -19.46 39.81 -45.55
C GLY A 638 -20.86 40.39 -45.82
N SER A 639 -21.08 41.03 -46.96
CA SER A 639 -22.39 41.58 -47.33
C SER A 639 -22.74 41.29 -48.79
N VAL A 640 -24.03 41.15 -49.08
CA VAL A 640 -24.59 40.90 -50.42
C VAL A 640 -25.31 42.15 -50.93
N LEU A 641 -25.17 42.44 -52.22
CA LEU A 641 -25.82 43.59 -52.86
C LEU A 641 -27.29 43.26 -53.21
N ARG A 642 -28.22 44.02 -52.62
CA ARG A 642 -29.66 43.97 -52.95
C ARG A 642 -30.12 45.34 -53.43
N GLY A 643 -30.36 45.45 -54.74
CA GLY A 643 -30.74 46.71 -55.39
C GLY A 643 -29.63 47.75 -55.30
N ARG A 644 -29.69 48.64 -54.31
CA ARG A 644 -28.67 49.67 -54.01
C ARG A 644 -28.11 49.57 -52.59
N MET A 645 -28.54 48.56 -51.84
CA MET A 645 -28.19 48.35 -50.44
C MET A 645 -27.25 47.16 -50.31
N CYS A 646 -26.30 47.26 -49.40
CA CYS A 646 -25.50 46.16 -48.91
C CYS A 646 -26.15 45.62 -47.65
N VAL A 647 -26.44 44.33 -47.68
CA VAL A 647 -27.10 43.59 -46.60
C VAL A 647 -26.06 42.61 -46.05
N ASN A 648 -25.74 42.70 -44.77
CA ASN A 648 -24.78 41.78 -44.15
C ASN A 648 -25.30 40.34 -44.17
N CYS A 649 -24.43 39.34 -44.12
CA CYS A 649 -24.89 37.97 -43.90
C CYS A 649 -25.50 37.86 -42.48
N PRO A 650 -26.75 37.38 -42.35
CA PRO A 650 -27.40 37.24 -41.05
C PRO A 650 -26.69 36.20 -40.17
N LEU A 651 -27.01 36.22 -38.87
CA LEU A 651 -26.53 35.22 -37.90
C LEU A 651 -26.85 33.80 -38.38
N GLY A 652 -25.98 32.85 -38.07
CA GLY A 652 -26.06 31.48 -38.59
C GLY A 652 -25.67 31.32 -40.07
N THR A 653 -25.32 32.40 -40.78
CA THR A 653 -24.77 32.34 -42.15
C THR A 653 -23.39 32.99 -42.25
N TYR A 654 -22.64 32.61 -43.28
CA TYR A 654 -21.33 33.18 -43.62
C TYR A 654 -21.28 33.58 -45.10
N TYR A 655 -20.44 34.56 -45.42
CA TYR A 655 -20.26 35.00 -46.82
C TYR A 655 -19.29 34.07 -47.56
N SER A 656 -19.80 33.28 -48.50
CA SER A 656 -18.99 32.40 -49.34
C SER A 656 -18.28 33.18 -50.45
N LEU A 657 -16.94 33.08 -50.50
CA LEU A 657 -16.11 33.70 -51.54
C LEU A 657 -16.27 33.04 -52.91
N GLU A 658 -16.72 31.78 -52.95
CA GLU A 658 -16.91 31.01 -54.19
C GLU A 658 -18.24 31.35 -54.85
N HIS A 659 -19.33 31.41 -54.08
CA HIS A 659 -20.68 31.65 -54.59
C HIS A 659 -21.14 33.11 -54.52
N HIS A 660 -20.34 34.00 -53.92
CA HIS A 660 -20.66 35.43 -53.70
C HIS A 660 -22.03 35.64 -53.01
N ALA A 661 -22.43 34.71 -52.15
CA ALA A 661 -23.72 34.68 -51.46
C ALA A 661 -23.55 34.27 -49.99
N CYS A 662 -24.57 34.53 -49.17
CA CYS A 662 -24.60 34.08 -47.78
C CYS A 662 -25.07 32.62 -47.72
N GLU A 663 -24.24 31.75 -47.17
CA GLU A 663 -24.53 30.33 -46.97
C GLU A 663 -24.70 30.01 -45.49
N SER A 664 -25.51 29.00 -45.18
CA SER A 664 -25.76 28.58 -43.80
C SER A 664 -24.59 27.80 -43.23
N CYS A 665 -24.35 27.98 -41.92
CA CYS A 665 -23.37 27.18 -41.20
C CYS A 665 -23.76 25.70 -41.15
N TRP A 666 -22.78 24.82 -41.38
CA TRP A 666 -22.96 23.36 -41.37
C TRP A 666 -23.17 22.84 -39.94
N ILE A 667 -23.71 21.62 -39.83
CA ILE A 667 -23.95 20.95 -38.54
C ILE A 667 -22.64 20.86 -37.74
N GLY A 668 -22.66 21.30 -36.50
CA GLY A 668 -21.47 21.39 -35.64
C GLY A 668 -20.65 22.67 -35.83
N SER A 669 -21.20 23.66 -36.54
CA SER A 669 -20.68 25.01 -36.58
C SER A 669 -21.80 26.02 -36.38
N TYR A 670 -21.47 27.19 -35.85
CA TYR A 670 -22.41 28.27 -35.54
C TYR A 670 -21.83 29.62 -35.95
N GLN A 671 -22.70 30.63 -36.02
CA GLN A 671 -22.28 31.99 -36.24
C GLN A 671 -23.11 33.01 -35.45
N ASP A 672 -22.41 33.80 -34.64
CA ASP A 672 -22.95 34.71 -33.64
C ASP A 672 -22.79 36.21 -33.98
N GLU A 673 -22.07 36.58 -35.04
CA GLU A 673 -22.00 37.97 -35.53
C GLU A 673 -22.41 38.12 -37.00
N GLU A 674 -22.97 39.28 -37.37
CA GLU A 674 -23.39 39.55 -38.76
C GLU A 674 -22.18 39.84 -39.66
N GLY A 675 -22.24 39.34 -40.90
CA GLY A 675 -21.27 39.65 -41.96
C GLY A 675 -19.90 38.99 -41.85
N GLN A 676 -19.82 37.87 -41.13
CA GLN A 676 -18.61 37.07 -41.01
C GLN A 676 -18.34 36.21 -42.27
N LEU A 677 -17.07 35.84 -42.46
CA LEU A 677 -16.57 35.14 -43.66
C LEU A 677 -16.49 33.62 -43.51
N GLU A 678 -16.54 33.08 -42.29
CA GLU A 678 -16.42 31.64 -42.00
C GLU A 678 -17.16 31.29 -40.70
N CYS A 679 -17.77 30.10 -40.61
CA CYS A 679 -18.47 29.63 -39.42
C CYS A 679 -17.51 29.19 -38.30
N LYS A 680 -17.90 29.42 -37.04
CA LYS A 680 -17.17 28.95 -35.85
C LYS A 680 -17.54 27.49 -35.55
N ASN A 681 -16.55 26.61 -35.34
CA ASN A 681 -16.83 25.22 -34.96
C ASN A 681 -17.32 25.11 -33.51
N CYS A 682 -18.24 24.18 -33.25
CA CYS A 682 -18.67 23.82 -31.90
C CYS A 682 -17.51 23.19 -31.09
N PRO A 683 -17.52 23.32 -29.75
CA PRO A 683 -16.58 22.63 -28.86
C PRO A 683 -16.56 21.10 -29.05
N SER A 684 -15.45 20.44 -28.71
CA SER A 684 -15.29 18.98 -28.84
C SER A 684 -16.45 18.18 -28.22
N ALA A 685 -16.97 17.21 -28.99
CA ALA A 685 -18.13 16.36 -28.65
C ALA A 685 -19.50 17.08 -28.54
N SER A 686 -19.64 18.26 -29.17
CA SER A 686 -20.91 18.95 -29.32
C SER A 686 -21.23 19.30 -30.78
N TYR A 687 -22.51 19.21 -31.14
CA TYR A 687 -23.03 19.48 -32.48
C TYR A 687 -24.32 20.29 -32.41
N THR A 688 -24.64 20.97 -33.49
CA THR A 688 -25.91 21.70 -33.62
C THR A 688 -26.98 20.77 -34.14
N GLU A 689 -28.22 20.96 -33.69
CA GLU A 689 -29.36 20.11 -34.08
C GLU A 689 -29.76 20.33 -35.56
N TYR A 690 -29.51 21.52 -36.08
CA TYR A 690 -29.84 21.96 -37.42
C TYR A 690 -28.70 22.78 -38.05
N LEU A 691 -28.78 22.95 -39.38
CA LEU A 691 -28.03 23.96 -40.13
C LEU A 691 -28.43 25.36 -39.64
N HIS A 692 -27.58 26.37 -39.82
CA HIS A 692 -27.90 27.77 -39.48
C HIS A 692 -27.88 28.10 -37.97
N ALA A 693 -26.98 27.48 -37.20
CA ALA A 693 -26.90 27.74 -35.77
C ALA A 693 -26.38 29.15 -35.46
N ARG A 694 -27.08 29.89 -34.59
CA ARG A 694 -26.85 31.33 -34.38
C ARG A 694 -25.98 31.66 -33.18
N SER A 695 -25.68 30.66 -32.36
CA SER A 695 -24.99 30.84 -31.09
C SER A 695 -24.32 29.56 -30.61
N ILE A 696 -23.31 29.71 -29.76
CA ILE A 696 -22.66 28.56 -29.11
C ILE A 696 -23.61 27.76 -28.20
N SER A 697 -24.66 28.40 -27.67
CA SER A 697 -25.68 27.73 -26.87
C SER A 697 -26.50 26.69 -27.64
N GLU A 698 -26.48 26.73 -28.97
CA GLU A 698 -27.12 25.72 -29.82
C GLU A 698 -26.23 24.50 -30.07
N CYS A 699 -24.95 24.54 -29.65
CA CYS A 699 -24.08 23.36 -29.64
C CYS A 699 -24.45 22.47 -28.44
N LYS A 700 -25.11 21.35 -28.71
CA LYS A 700 -25.50 20.35 -27.71
C LYS A 700 -24.54 19.17 -27.73
N ALA A 701 -24.27 18.56 -26.59
CA ALA A 701 -23.40 17.38 -26.53
C ALA A 701 -24.07 16.15 -27.16
N GLU A 702 -23.27 15.24 -27.72
CA GLU A 702 -23.78 13.93 -28.17
C GLU A 702 -24.21 13.05 -27.00
N CYS A 703 -25.25 12.23 -27.22
CA CYS A 703 -25.62 11.23 -26.25
C CYS A 703 -24.51 10.22 -26.02
N LYS A 704 -24.18 9.98 -24.75
CA LYS A 704 -23.18 8.97 -24.35
C LYS A 704 -23.67 7.56 -24.65
N PRO A 705 -22.77 6.57 -24.79
CA PRO A 705 -23.17 5.17 -24.93
C PRO A 705 -24.07 4.75 -23.75
N GLY A 706 -25.08 3.92 -24.03
CA GLY A 706 -26.13 3.54 -23.09
C GLY A 706 -27.30 4.53 -23.02
N THR A 707 -27.17 5.71 -23.64
CA THR A 707 -28.26 6.71 -23.72
C THR A 707 -28.66 6.98 -25.16
N TYR A 708 -29.87 7.50 -25.34
CA TYR A 708 -30.42 7.85 -26.65
C TYR A 708 -31.29 9.11 -26.53
N SER A 709 -31.38 9.89 -27.59
CA SER A 709 -32.39 10.95 -27.73
C SER A 709 -32.95 10.92 -29.15
N PRO A 710 -34.15 11.44 -29.43
CA PRO A 710 -34.69 11.44 -30.79
C PRO A 710 -33.75 12.04 -31.85
N ASN A 711 -32.93 13.01 -31.44
CA ASN A 711 -32.03 13.76 -32.32
C ASN A 711 -30.55 13.37 -32.14
N GLY A 712 -30.22 12.46 -31.20
CA GLY A 712 -28.85 12.01 -30.89
C GLY A 712 -28.03 12.97 -30.02
N LEU A 713 -28.59 14.13 -29.67
CA LEU A 713 -27.97 15.17 -28.85
C LEU A 713 -28.71 15.33 -27.51
N GLU A 714 -28.09 15.94 -26.49
CA GLU A 714 -28.72 16.18 -25.18
C GLU A 714 -30.08 16.91 -25.30
N ILE A 715 -31.08 16.61 -24.47
CA ILE A 715 -31.10 15.74 -23.27
C ILE A 715 -31.31 14.27 -23.66
N CYS A 716 -30.45 13.37 -23.14
CA CYS A 716 -30.45 11.95 -23.48
C CYS A 716 -31.17 11.11 -22.41
N GLU A 717 -31.99 10.15 -22.86
CA GLU A 717 -32.66 9.15 -22.01
C GLU A 717 -31.82 7.88 -21.92
N SER A 718 -31.81 7.22 -20.76
CA SER A 718 -31.16 5.91 -20.61
C SER A 718 -31.90 4.83 -21.39
N CYS A 719 -31.15 3.92 -22.04
CA CYS A 719 -31.76 2.81 -22.76
C CYS A 719 -32.65 1.96 -21.84
N PRO A 720 -33.90 1.65 -22.26
CA PRO A 720 -34.82 0.86 -21.45
C PRO A 720 -34.35 -0.59 -21.28
N LEU A 721 -34.87 -1.28 -20.26
CA LEU A 721 -34.50 -2.67 -19.98
C LEU A 721 -34.68 -3.57 -21.21
N GLY A 722 -33.68 -4.41 -21.47
CA GLY A 722 -33.63 -5.28 -22.64
C GLY A 722 -33.24 -4.58 -23.93
N LYS A 723 -32.72 -3.35 -23.84
CA LYS A 723 -32.06 -2.65 -24.95
C LYS A 723 -30.72 -2.09 -24.48
N TYR A 724 -29.77 -1.99 -25.40
CA TYR A 724 -28.44 -1.45 -25.17
C TYR A 724 -28.03 -0.52 -26.31
N GLN A 725 -26.99 0.31 -26.09
CA GLN A 725 -26.49 1.20 -27.14
C GLN A 725 -24.99 1.48 -26.98
N PRO A 726 -24.12 0.89 -27.82
CA PRO A 726 -22.67 1.11 -27.71
C PRO A 726 -22.18 2.39 -28.39
N VAL A 727 -22.97 2.99 -29.29
CA VAL A 727 -22.53 4.12 -30.13
C VAL A 727 -22.92 5.46 -29.51
N THR A 728 -22.02 6.45 -29.53
CA THR A 728 -22.31 7.85 -29.16
C THR A 728 -23.27 8.50 -30.16
N GLY A 729 -24.03 9.51 -29.74
CA GLY A 729 -24.92 10.25 -30.64
C GLY A 729 -26.17 9.49 -31.10
N SER A 730 -26.53 8.42 -30.41
CA SER A 730 -27.52 7.46 -30.92
C SER A 730 -28.97 7.93 -30.81
N LYS A 731 -29.74 7.73 -31.89
CA LYS A 731 -31.15 8.13 -31.95
C LYS A 731 -32.12 7.15 -31.29
N HIS A 732 -31.74 5.88 -31.21
CA HIS A 732 -32.56 4.79 -30.67
C HIS A 732 -31.67 3.73 -30.01
N CYS A 733 -32.21 2.92 -29.10
CA CYS A 733 -31.51 1.79 -28.48
C CYS A 733 -31.73 0.48 -29.24
N ILE A 734 -30.70 -0.36 -29.27
CA ILE A 734 -30.69 -1.67 -29.92
C ILE A 734 -31.32 -2.70 -28.98
N PRO A 735 -32.33 -3.49 -29.41
CA PRO A 735 -32.91 -4.53 -28.57
C PRO A 735 -31.93 -5.70 -28.38
N CYS A 736 -31.96 -6.31 -27.19
CA CYS A 736 -31.24 -7.54 -26.92
C CYS A 736 -31.78 -8.70 -27.81
N PRO A 737 -30.92 -9.64 -28.25
CA PRO A 737 -31.35 -10.83 -28.98
C PRO A 737 -32.24 -11.76 -28.13
N GLU A 738 -33.16 -12.48 -28.78
CA GLU A 738 -33.98 -13.60 -28.26
C GLU A 738 -34.19 -13.68 -26.73
N SER A 739 -35.29 -13.13 -26.22
CA SER A 739 -35.74 -13.25 -24.81
C SER A 739 -34.74 -12.82 -23.73
N MET A 740 -33.62 -12.20 -24.10
CA MET A 740 -32.65 -11.64 -23.17
C MET A 740 -33.06 -10.22 -22.73
N SER A 741 -32.76 -9.88 -21.49
CA SER A 741 -32.95 -8.53 -20.95
C SER A 741 -31.67 -8.01 -20.31
N THR A 742 -31.59 -6.69 -20.11
CA THR A 742 -30.49 -6.06 -19.38
C THR A 742 -30.84 -5.95 -17.89
N VAL A 743 -29.83 -6.00 -17.02
CA VAL A 743 -30.02 -5.91 -15.55
C VAL A 743 -30.44 -4.51 -15.12
N LYS A 744 -29.81 -3.50 -15.73
CA LYS A 744 -30.04 -2.08 -15.47
C LYS A 744 -30.43 -1.34 -16.75
N ARG A 745 -31.09 -0.20 -16.59
CA ARG A 745 -31.28 0.77 -17.68
C ARG A 745 -29.93 1.38 -18.03
N GLY A 746 -29.79 1.85 -19.27
CA GLY A 746 -28.55 2.46 -19.73
C GLY A 746 -27.46 1.46 -20.12
N ALA A 747 -27.83 0.25 -20.56
CA ALA A 747 -26.85 -0.74 -20.97
C ALA A 747 -26.03 -0.26 -22.18
N VAL A 748 -24.71 -0.26 -22.03
CA VAL A 748 -23.78 0.23 -23.05
C VAL A 748 -23.51 -0.83 -24.12
N ASP A 749 -23.40 -2.10 -23.73
CA ASP A 749 -22.94 -3.15 -24.63
C ASP A 749 -23.84 -4.39 -24.60
N ILE A 750 -23.77 -5.20 -25.65
CA ILE A 750 -24.55 -6.44 -25.80
C ILE A 750 -24.23 -7.45 -24.69
N SER A 751 -23.03 -7.39 -24.11
CA SER A 751 -22.64 -8.21 -22.95
C SER A 751 -23.52 -7.99 -21.72
N ALA A 752 -24.23 -6.86 -21.64
CA ALA A 752 -25.21 -6.59 -20.59
C ALA A 752 -26.55 -7.31 -20.81
N CYS A 753 -26.78 -7.87 -22.00
CA CYS A 753 -27.95 -8.69 -22.32
C CYS A 753 -27.70 -10.14 -21.89
N GLY A 754 -28.58 -10.69 -21.06
CA GLY A 754 -28.57 -12.12 -20.74
C GLY A 754 -29.97 -12.65 -20.56
N VAL A 755 -30.11 -13.98 -20.46
CA VAL A 755 -31.41 -14.62 -20.28
C VAL A 755 -31.89 -14.37 -18.84
N PRO A 756 -33.02 -13.68 -18.63
CA PRO A 756 -33.53 -13.44 -17.28
C PRO A 756 -33.93 -14.76 -16.62
N CYS A 757 -33.70 -14.86 -15.32
CA CYS A 757 -34.06 -16.07 -14.59
C CYS A 757 -35.56 -16.34 -14.66
N PRO A 758 -35.99 -17.59 -14.93
CA PRO A 758 -37.40 -17.93 -14.97
C PRO A 758 -38.02 -17.78 -13.57
N SER A 759 -39.35 -17.67 -13.50
CA SER A 759 -40.04 -17.61 -12.21
C SER A 759 -39.73 -18.85 -11.37
N GLY A 760 -39.54 -18.61 -10.08
CA GLY A 760 -39.03 -19.59 -9.14
C GLY A 760 -37.51 -19.70 -9.11
N GLU A 761 -36.75 -18.93 -9.91
CA GLU A 761 -35.29 -18.92 -9.89
C GLU A 761 -34.74 -17.48 -9.75
N PHE A 762 -33.53 -17.35 -9.20
CA PHE A 762 -32.85 -16.08 -8.97
C PHE A 762 -31.35 -16.19 -9.30
N SER A 763 -30.68 -15.07 -9.54
CA SER A 763 -29.22 -15.01 -9.66
C SER A 763 -28.70 -13.64 -9.24
N ARG A 764 -27.40 -13.47 -8.93
CA ARG A 764 -26.86 -12.18 -8.47
C ARG A 764 -27.13 -11.01 -9.44
N SER A 765 -27.20 -11.29 -10.74
CA SER A 765 -27.51 -10.32 -11.80
C SER A 765 -28.96 -10.37 -12.27
N GLY A 766 -29.79 -11.30 -11.77
CA GLY A 766 -31.11 -11.61 -12.32
C GLY A 766 -31.08 -12.33 -13.69
N LEU A 767 -29.88 -12.65 -14.22
CA LEU A 767 -29.67 -13.33 -15.49
C LEU A 767 -28.98 -14.69 -15.30
N MET A 768 -29.06 -15.59 -16.28
CA MET A 768 -28.41 -16.90 -16.26
C MET A 768 -26.90 -16.81 -15.96
N PRO A 769 -26.34 -17.73 -15.14
CA PRO A 769 -26.96 -18.95 -14.59
C PRO A 769 -27.89 -18.66 -13.40
N CYS A 770 -29.05 -19.30 -13.41
CA CYS A 770 -30.11 -19.12 -12.43
C CYS A 770 -30.16 -20.27 -11.43
N HIS A 771 -30.54 -19.94 -10.20
CA HIS A 771 -30.65 -20.89 -9.09
C HIS A 771 -32.09 -20.92 -8.60
N PRO A 772 -32.70 -22.11 -8.41
CA PRO A 772 -34.07 -22.18 -7.95
C PRO A 772 -34.22 -21.68 -6.51
N CYS A 773 -35.31 -20.96 -6.25
CA CYS A 773 -35.65 -20.48 -4.93
C CYS A 773 -35.78 -21.64 -3.95
N PRO A 774 -35.21 -21.52 -2.74
CA PRO A 774 -35.16 -22.58 -1.75
C PRO A 774 -36.53 -22.80 -1.14
N ARG A 775 -36.65 -23.86 -0.33
CA ARG A 775 -37.85 -24.04 0.50
C ARG A 775 -38.08 -22.82 1.38
N ASP A 776 -39.35 -22.48 1.56
CA ASP A 776 -39.84 -21.34 2.35
C ASP A 776 -39.74 -19.98 1.63
N TYR A 777 -39.24 -19.98 0.39
CA TYR A 777 -39.14 -18.81 -0.45
C TYR A 777 -39.72 -19.09 -1.84
N TYR A 778 -40.28 -18.05 -2.46
CA TYR A 778 -40.87 -18.10 -3.79
C TYR A 778 -40.47 -16.84 -4.57
N GLN A 779 -40.45 -16.91 -5.90
CA GLN A 779 -40.22 -15.74 -6.75
C GLN A 779 -41.17 -15.77 -7.94
N PRO A 780 -42.24 -14.94 -7.93
CA PRO A 780 -43.21 -14.92 -9.01
C PRO A 780 -42.71 -14.23 -10.27
N ASP A 781 -41.81 -13.26 -10.12
CA ASP A 781 -41.35 -12.44 -11.23
C ASP A 781 -40.03 -12.98 -11.82
N PRO A 782 -39.92 -13.12 -13.14
CA PRO A 782 -38.66 -13.48 -13.77
C PRO A 782 -37.63 -12.34 -13.67
N GLY A 783 -36.34 -12.68 -13.73
CA GLY A 783 -35.25 -11.71 -13.80
C GLY A 783 -34.85 -11.06 -12.47
N LYS A 784 -35.21 -11.67 -11.33
CA LYS A 784 -34.97 -11.10 -9.99
C LYS A 784 -33.66 -11.60 -9.38
N SER A 785 -33.03 -10.72 -8.60
CA SER A 785 -31.78 -11.03 -7.91
C SER A 785 -31.95 -11.67 -6.53
N TYR A 786 -33.19 -11.85 -6.08
CA TYR A 786 -33.54 -12.38 -4.76
C TYR A 786 -34.84 -13.19 -4.82
N CYS A 787 -35.12 -14.00 -3.79
CA CYS A 787 -36.41 -14.68 -3.60
C CYS A 787 -37.18 -14.05 -2.42
N LEU A 788 -38.51 -14.08 -2.48
CA LEU A 788 -39.41 -13.59 -1.43
C LEU A 788 -39.68 -14.70 -0.41
N SER A 789 -39.70 -14.40 0.89
CA SER A 789 -40.07 -15.39 1.92
C SER A 789 -41.58 -15.59 1.99
N CYS A 790 -42.01 -16.80 2.33
CA CYS A 790 -43.41 -17.10 2.58
C CYS A 790 -43.94 -16.37 3.82
N PRO A 791 -45.09 -15.68 3.75
CA PRO A 791 -45.70 -15.04 4.91
C PRO A 791 -46.22 -16.07 5.92
N PHE A 792 -46.25 -15.69 7.20
CA PHE A 792 -46.74 -16.49 8.35
C PHE A 792 -46.03 -17.82 8.61
N TYR A 793 -44.70 -17.89 8.44
CA TYR A 793 -43.92 -19.12 8.64
C TYR A 793 -44.42 -20.31 7.78
N GLY A 794 -45.11 -20.03 6.68
CA GLY A 794 -45.52 -21.04 5.71
C GLY A 794 -44.28 -21.61 5.00
N THR A 795 -44.33 -22.90 4.66
CA THR A 795 -43.22 -23.58 3.96
C THR A 795 -43.62 -23.91 2.53
N THR A 796 -42.72 -23.71 1.58
CA THR A 796 -42.96 -24.19 0.20
C THR A 796 -42.66 -25.68 0.13
N THR A 797 -43.56 -26.44 -0.49
CA THR A 797 -43.40 -27.91 -0.57
C THR A 797 -42.32 -28.33 -1.57
N VAL A 798 -41.98 -27.43 -2.51
CA VAL A 798 -41.06 -27.63 -3.64
C VAL A 798 -39.98 -26.54 -3.69
N ILE A 799 -38.78 -26.92 -4.16
CA ILE A 799 -37.71 -25.98 -4.53
C ILE A 799 -38.08 -25.38 -5.89
N GLY A 800 -37.91 -24.07 -6.06
CA GLY A 800 -38.30 -23.33 -7.26
C GLY A 800 -39.75 -22.83 -7.25
N ALA A 801 -40.31 -22.53 -6.07
CA ALA A 801 -41.69 -22.07 -5.95
C ALA A 801 -41.93 -20.76 -6.71
N ARG A 802 -43.00 -20.73 -7.52
CA ARG A 802 -43.29 -19.64 -8.46
C ARG A 802 -44.38 -18.71 -7.95
N SER A 803 -45.08 -19.07 -6.89
CA SER A 803 -46.19 -18.27 -6.38
C SER A 803 -46.28 -18.37 -4.87
N ILE A 804 -46.82 -17.31 -4.26
CA ILE A 804 -47.17 -17.29 -2.83
C ILE A 804 -48.17 -18.41 -2.48
N THR A 805 -48.96 -18.89 -3.44
CA THR A 805 -49.89 -20.02 -3.27
C THR A 805 -49.20 -21.36 -3.06
N ASP A 806 -47.91 -21.46 -3.39
CA ASP A 806 -47.09 -22.65 -3.15
C ASP A 806 -46.60 -22.71 -1.69
N CYS A 807 -46.79 -21.62 -0.92
CA CYS A 807 -46.58 -21.58 0.52
C CYS A 807 -47.73 -22.31 1.23
N SER A 808 -47.44 -23.47 1.81
CA SER A 808 -48.40 -24.21 2.62
C SER A 808 -48.53 -23.57 4.00
N SER A 809 -49.74 -23.11 4.33
CA SER A 809 -50.13 -22.85 5.71
C SER A 809 -50.47 -24.17 6.39
N PHE A 810 -50.00 -24.34 7.63
CA PHE A 810 -50.14 -25.56 8.43
C PHE A 810 -51.51 -26.25 8.26
N GLY A 811 -51.47 -27.55 7.94
CA GLY A 811 -52.60 -28.44 8.11
C GLY A 811 -52.99 -28.48 9.59
N SER A 812 -53.97 -27.67 9.97
CA SER A 812 -54.65 -27.78 11.25
C SER A 812 -55.48 -29.07 11.25
N THR A 813 -54.99 -30.09 11.94
CA THR A 813 -55.89 -31.04 12.60
C THR A 813 -56.67 -30.27 13.67
N PHE A 814 -57.78 -29.63 13.29
CA PHE A 814 -58.89 -29.36 14.19
C PHE A 814 -60.19 -29.28 13.38
N SER A 815 -61.21 -29.91 13.94
CA SER A 815 -62.40 -30.46 13.29
C SER A 815 -63.25 -29.48 12.48
N ALA A 816 -63.84 -30.02 11.42
CA ALA A 816 -65.04 -29.48 10.80
C ALA A 816 -66.20 -29.44 11.82
N ALA A 817 -66.77 -28.25 12.02
CA ALA A 817 -68.17 -28.03 12.31
C ALA A 817 -68.50 -26.59 11.95
N GLU A 818 -69.45 -26.42 11.01
CA GLU A 818 -70.44 -25.33 10.87
C GLU A 818 -69.93 -23.88 10.97
N GLU A 819 -70.19 -22.94 10.06
CA GLU A 819 -71.38 -22.71 9.27
C GLU A 819 -71.08 -21.62 8.22
N SER A 820 -71.78 -21.71 7.10
CA SER A 820 -71.87 -20.76 5.98
C SER A 820 -72.12 -19.29 6.35
N VAL A 821 -71.59 -18.35 5.55
CA VAL A 821 -72.32 -17.25 4.87
C VAL A 821 -71.35 -16.36 4.05
N ALA A 822 -71.88 -15.81 2.96
CA ALA A 822 -71.24 -15.22 1.78
C ALA A 822 -70.55 -13.83 1.93
N LEU A 823 -69.71 -13.52 0.92
CA LEU A 823 -69.19 -12.19 0.51
C LEU A 823 -70.33 -11.24 0.02
N PRO A 824 -70.13 -9.95 -0.38
CA PRO A 824 -68.94 -9.06 -0.39
C PRO A 824 -69.20 -7.57 0.06
N VAL A 825 -68.19 -6.80 0.50
CA VAL A 825 -68.10 -5.31 0.30
C VAL A 825 -66.63 -4.81 0.40
N SER A 826 -66.23 -3.87 -0.48
CA SER A 826 -64.94 -3.14 -0.56
C SER A 826 -64.98 -1.75 0.13
N PRO A 827 -63.98 -0.86 0.02
CA PRO A 827 -62.69 -0.86 0.73
C PRO A 827 -62.43 0.48 1.47
N GLU A 828 -61.99 0.49 2.73
CA GLU A 828 -61.31 1.67 3.30
C GLU A 828 -60.15 1.27 4.24
N ASN A 829 -58.95 1.46 3.70
CA ASN A 829 -57.77 2.07 4.33
C ASN A 829 -57.45 1.76 5.80
N ILE A 830 -56.59 0.75 6.03
CA ILE A 830 -55.68 0.74 7.19
C ILE A 830 -54.28 0.40 6.68
N SER A 831 -53.48 1.45 6.53
CA SER A 831 -52.02 1.38 6.45
C SER A 831 -51.49 0.85 7.79
N ASN A 832 -50.94 -0.36 7.80
CA ASN A 832 -49.96 -0.78 8.79
C ASN A 832 -48.75 -1.36 8.06
N LYS A 833 -47.67 -0.56 8.03
CA LYS A 833 -46.32 -0.99 7.66
C LYS A 833 -45.88 -2.11 8.61
N TYR A 834 -45.64 -3.30 8.07
CA TYR A 834 -44.85 -4.34 8.74
C TYR A 834 -43.45 -4.35 8.12
N GLN A 835 -42.43 -4.24 8.97
CA GLN A 835 -41.03 -4.41 8.61
C GLN A 835 -40.79 -5.83 8.11
N ILE A 836 -40.31 -5.95 6.87
CA ILE A 836 -39.87 -7.21 6.28
C ILE A 836 -38.44 -7.45 6.73
N SER A 837 -38.25 -8.46 7.59
CA SER A 837 -36.94 -9.01 7.91
C SER A 837 -36.49 -9.91 6.75
N SER A 838 -35.59 -9.38 5.92
CA SER A 838 -34.84 -10.15 4.93
C SER A 838 -33.66 -10.80 5.66
N GLN A 839 -33.72 -12.12 5.90
CA GLN A 839 -32.58 -12.91 6.35
C GLN A 839 -32.09 -13.83 5.24
N VAL A 840 -30.77 -13.92 5.18
CA VAL A 840 -29.94 -14.33 4.05
C VAL A 840 -29.75 -15.85 4.01
N PHE A 841 -29.65 -16.35 2.78
CA PHE A 841 -29.35 -17.72 2.38
C PHE A 841 -28.02 -18.27 2.94
N HIS A 842 -28.00 -19.57 3.21
CA HIS A 842 -26.81 -20.31 3.63
C HIS A 842 -26.10 -20.94 2.42
N GLU A 843 -25.10 -20.24 1.87
CA GLU A 843 -24.49 -20.52 0.56
C GLU A 843 -23.53 -21.75 0.50
N CYS A 844 -23.25 -22.48 1.60
CA CYS A 844 -22.35 -23.65 1.59
C CYS A 844 -22.97 -25.00 1.18
N PHE A 845 -24.26 -25.04 0.85
CA PHE A 845 -24.96 -26.30 0.52
C PHE A 845 -24.71 -26.81 -0.92
N LEU A 846 -24.05 -26.02 -1.77
CA LEU A 846 -23.83 -26.31 -3.20
C LEU A 846 -22.39 -26.74 -3.55
N GLU A 847 -21.55 -27.03 -2.55
CA GLU A 847 -20.10 -27.24 -2.74
C GLU A 847 -19.46 -26.24 -3.73
N PRO A 848 -19.65 -24.92 -3.54
CA PRO A 848 -19.25 -23.91 -4.52
C PRO A 848 -17.73 -23.73 -4.67
N CYS A 849 -16.95 -24.36 -3.79
CA CYS A 849 -15.50 -24.30 -3.76
C CYS A 849 -14.93 -25.47 -4.55
N LYS A 850 -14.17 -25.21 -5.62
CA LYS A 850 -13.57 -26.26 -6.45
C LYS A 850 -12.46 -26.99 -5.69
N ASN A 851 -11.39 -26.26 -5.39
CA ASN A 851 -10.24 -26.74 -4.62
C ASN A 851 -10.24 -26.06 -3.26
N GLY A 852 -11.28 -26.28 -2.46
CA GLY A 852 -11.41 -25.67 -1.14
C GLY A 852 -12.58 -26.19 -0.33
N THR A 853 -12.62 -25.85 0.95
CA THR A 853 -13.70 -26.19 1.88
C THR A 853 -14.60 -24.98 2.12
N CYS A 854 -15.91 -25.17 2.00
CA CYS A 854 -16.86 -24.10 2.21
C CYS A 854 -17.17 -23.91 3.70
N LYS A 855 -17.01 -22.69 4.22
CA LYS A 855 -17.43 -22.32 5.59
C LYS A 855 -18.45 -21.19 5.53
N HIS A 856 -19.50 -21.32 6.35
CA HIS A 856 -20.57 -20.32 6.42
C HIS A 856 -20.19 -19.17 7.37
N VAL A 857 -20.29 -17.92 6.90
CA VAL A 857 -20.05 -16.72 7.72
C VAL A 857 -21.08 -15.65 7.36
N GLY A 858 -22.04 -15.40 8.27
CA GLY A 858 -23.03 -14.32 8.11
C GLY A 858 -23.96 -14.51 6.92
N SER A 859 -23.98 -13.52 6.00
CA SER A 859 -24.80 -13.48 4.78
C SER A 859 -24.12 -14.06 3.54
N GLY A 860 -23.07 -14.88 3.71
CA GLY A 860 -22.41 -15.56 2.59
C GLY A 860 -21.56 -16.77 2.98
N TYR A 861 -20.86 -17.32 1.99
CA TYR A 861 -19.87 -18.38 2.18
C TYR A 861 -18.45 -17.87 1.93
N ILE A 862 -17.50 -18.42 2.66
CA ILE A 862 -16.09 -18.32 2.32
C ILE A 862 -15.61 -19.70 1.87
N CYS A 863 -15.01 -19.73 0.68
CA CYS A 863 -14.23 -20.88 0.26
C CYS A 863 -12.85 -20.78 0.90
N ILE A 864 -12.58 -21.66 1.85
CA ILE A 864 -11.24 -21.87 2.39
C ILE A 864 -10.52 -22.72 1.36
N CYS A 865 -9.79 -22.07 0.46
CA CYS A 865 -9.05 -22.76 -0.57
C CYS A 865 -8.03 -23.73 0.02
N PHE A 866 -7.86 -24.87 -0.65
CA PHE A 866 -6.68 -25.68 -0.45
C PHE A 866 -5.47 -24.79 -0.78
N PRO A 867 -4.35 -24.97 -0.07
CA PRO A 867 -3.17 -24.14 -0.27
C PRO A 867 -2.79 -24.03 -1.76
N GLY A 868 -2.35 -22.84 -2.18
CA GLY A 868 -2.03 -22.38 -3.56
C GLY A 868 -3.15 -22.36 -4.59
N TYR A 869 -4.39 -22.25 -4.14
CA TYR A 869 -5.49 -21.78 -4.97
C TYR A 869 -6.07 -20.49 -4.39
N GLU A 870 -6.28 -19.49 -5.22
CA GLU A 870 -6.97 -18.23 -4.90
C GLU A 870 -8.24 -18.08 -5.73
N GLY A 871 -8.94 -16.97 -5.55
CA GLY A 871 -10.22 -16.71 -6.18
C GLY A 871 -11.40 -17.04 -5.27
N LEU A 872 -12.56 -16.47 -5.60
CA LEU A 872 -13.76 -16.50 -4.76
C LEU A 872 -14.34 -17.91 -4.59
N LYS A 873 -13.92 -18.86 -5.43
CA LYS A 873 -14.30 -20.28 -5.44
C LYS A 873 -13.09 -21.22 -5.46
N CYS A 874 -11.88 -20.72 -5.24
CA CYS A 874 -10.64 -21.49 -5.37
C CYS A 874 -10.45 -22.07 -6.77
N GLU A 875 -10.77 -21.25 -7.79
CA GLU A 875 -10.76 -21.59 -9.20
C GLU A 875 -9.42 -21.27 -9.89
N THR A 876 -8.64 -20.38 -9.29
CA THR A 876 -7.37 -19.89 -9.83
C THR A 876 -6.23 -20.52 -9.04
N ASP A 877 -5.31 -21.15 -9.74
CA ASP A 877 -4.02 -21.57 -9.20
C ASP A 877 -3.22 -20.30 -8.89
N ILE A 878 -2.63 -20.20 -7.69
CA ILE A 878 -1.82 -19.05 -7.31
C ILE A 878 -0.48 -19.20 -8.00
N ASP A 879 -0.15 -18.34 -8.97
CA ASP A 879 1.24 -18.19 -9.43
C ASP A 879 2.03 -17.51 -8.31
N GLU A 880 2.54 -18.33 -7.41
CA GLU A 880 3.22 -17.84 -6.21
C GLU A 880 4.51 -17.08 -6.55
N CYS A 881 5.07 -17.30 -7.75
CA CYS A 881 6.28 -16.65 -8.23
C CYS A 881 6.07 -15.19 -8.68
N LYS A 882 4.84 -14.79 -8.98
CA LYS A 882 4.50 -13.39 -9.35
C LYS A 882 4.80 -12.38 -8.24
N SER A 883 4.77 -12.84 -6.98
CA SER A 883 5.10 -12.04 -5.79
C SER A 883 6.60 -11.85 -5.55
N HIS A 884 7.46 -12.45 -6.39
CA HIS A 884 8.92 -12.52 -6.20
C HIS A 884 9.30 -13.04 -4.80
N PRO A 885 8.78 -14.20 -4.35
CA PRO A 885 8.94 -14.67 -2.97
C PRO A 885 10.36 -15.16 -2.66
N CYS A 886 11.15 -15.51 -3.69
CA CYS A 886 12.53 -15.95 -3.51
C CYS A 886 13.47 -14.77 -3.28
N LEU A 887 14.03 -14.71 -2.08
CA LEU A 887 15.01 -13.71 -1.66
C LEU A 887 16.42 -14.08 -2.17
N ASN A 888 17.38 -13.17 -2.03
CA ASN A 888 18.81 -13.41 -2.34
C ASN A 888 19.11 -13.94 -3.76
N LYS A 889 18.33 -13.50 -4.76
CA LYS A 889 18.43 -13.91 -6.19
C LYS A 889 18.15 -15.41 -6.43
N GLY A 890 17.38 -16.06 -5.55
CA GLY A 890 16.83 -17.39 -5.81
C GLY A 890 15.91 -17.41 -7.03
N ILE A 891 15.92 -18.51 -7.78
CA ILE A 891 15.06 -18.70 -8.96
C ILE A 891 13.75 -19.33 -8.50
N CYS A 892 12.63 -18.68 -8.76
CA CYS A 892 11.31 -19.18 -8.37
C CYS A 892 10.74 -20.11 -9.43
N GLU A 893 10.34 -21.32 -9.03
CA GLU A 893 9.56 -22.26 -9.84
C GLU A 893 8.16 -22.42 -9.21
N ASP A 894 7.15 -22.24 -10.03
CA ASP A 894 5.74 -22.32 -9.65
C ASP A 894 5.33 -23.79 -9.39
N GLY A 895 4.59 -24.04 -8.32
CA GLY A 895 4.26 -25.39 -7.87
C GLY A 895 2.86 -25.47 -7.28
N ASN A 896 2.19 -26.62 -7.46
CA ASN A 896 0.81 -26.80 -6.99
C ASN A 896 0.74 -26.67 -5.46
N ALA A 897 0.14 -25.57 -5.00
CA ALA A 897 -0.02 -25.19 -3.59
C ALA A 897 1.14 -24.39 -2.94
N THR A 898 2.28 -24.29 -3.62
CA THR A 898 3.56 -23.85 -3.04
C THR A 898 4.56 -23.49 -4.14
N PHE A 899 5.28 -22.39 -4.00
CA PHE A 899 6.46 -22.09 -4.83
C PHE A 899 7.70 -22.87 -4.35
N ILE A 900 8.58 -23.21 -5.29
CA ILE A 900 9.90 -23.79 -5.01
C ILE A 900 10.95 -22.74 -5.38
N CYS A 901 11.65 -22.22 -4.37
CA CYS A 901 12.82 -21.39 -4.62
C CYS A 901 14.06 -22.25 -4.80
N GLN A 902 14.64 -22.24 -6.00
CA GLN A 902 15.99 -22.72 -6.21
C GLN A 902 16.99 -21.67 -5.70
N CYS A 903 17.47 -21.90 -4.48
CA CYS A 903 18.38 -20.98 -3.82
C CYS A 903 19.75 -20.95 -4.49
N GLN A 904 20.30 -19.74 -4.55
CA GLN A 904 21.72 -19.58 -4.88
C GLN A 904 22.55 -20.29 -3.79
N PRO A 905 23.71 -20.87 -4.15
CA PRO A 905 24.60 -21.51 -3.19
C PRO A 905 24.88 -20.59 -1.99
N GLY A 906 24.75 -21.11 -0.76
CA GLY A 906 24.93 -20.38 0.51
C GLY A 906 23.64 -19.88 1.17
N TYR A 907 22.49 -20.10 0.53
CA TYR A 907 21.18 -19.80 1.08
C TYR A 907 20.31 -21.05 1.08
N THR A 908 19.51 -21.19 2.13
CA THR A 908 18.56 -22.27 2.36
C THR A 908 17.26 -21.65 2.88
N GLY A 909 16.31 -22.49 3.23
CA GLY A 909 14.96 -22.05 3.55
C GLY A 909 14.06 -22.09 2.32
N LEU A 910 12.75 -21.91 2.56
CA LEU A 910 11.73 -22.11 1.54
C LEU A 910 11.67 -20.93 0.55
N GLN A 911 12.17 -19.77 0.96
CA GLN A 911 12.29 -18.51 0.22
C GLN A 911 13.76 -18.11 -0.03
N CYS A 912 14.74 -18.95 0.30
CA CYS A 912 16.16 -18.56 0.33
C CYS A 912 16.46 -17.40 1.30
N GLU A 913 15.64 -17.32 2.33
CA GLU A 913 15.63 -16.34 3.41
C GLU A 913 16.70 -16.62 4.46
N GLU A 914 17.07 -17.89 4.61
CA GLU A 914 18.06 -18.33 5.57
C GLU A 914 19.42 -18.34 4.88
N GLU A 915 20.37 -17.58 5.40
CA GLU A 915 21.78 -17.84 5.10
C GLU A 915 22.13 -19.21 5.72
N VAL A 916 22.74 -20.09 4.92
CA VAL A 916 23.23 -21.36 5.44
C VAL A 916 24.37 -21.02 6.38
N ASN A 917 24.16 -21.22 7.68
CA ASN A 917 25.25 -21.06 8.62
C ASN A 917 26.24 -22.23 8.46
N GLU A 918 27.26 -22.07 7.62
CA GLU A 918 28.20 -23.15 7.32
C GLU A 918 29.03 -23.54 8.56
N CYS A 919 29.08 -22.67 9.58
CA CYS A 919 29.67 -22.94 10.88
C CYS A 919 28.92 -23.98 11.73
N SER A 920 27.64 -24.23 11.47
CA SER A 920 26.82 -25.20 12.23
C SER A 920 27.30 -26.65 12.06
N SER A 921 28.02 -26.93 10.99
CA SER A 921 28.67 -28.23 10.74
C SER A 921 29.97 -28.43 11.53
N ASN A 922 30.38 -27.43 12.34
CA ASN A 922 31.66 -27.35 13.05
C ASN A 922 32.86 -27.61 12.12
N PRO A 923 33.02 -26.85 11.01
CA PRO A 923 34.08 -27.09 10.05
C PRO A 923 35.46 -26.67 10.57
N CYS A 924 35.53 -25.79 11.57
CA CYS A 924 36.77 -25.34 12.19
C CYS A 924 37.22 -26.30 13.29
N LEU A 925 38.49 -26.70 13.24
CA LEU A 925 39.11 -27.66 14.16
C LEU A 925 39.89 -26.94 15.26
N ASN A 926 40.27 -27.67 16.32
CA ASN A 926 41.16 -27.18 17.40
C ASN A 926 40.70 -25.92 18.15
N GLU A 927 39.44 -25.92 18.60
CA GLU A 927 38.83 -24.81 19.37
C GLU A 927 38.81 -23.45 18.62
N ALA A 928 38.99 -23.47 17.30
CA ALA A 928 38.90 -22.28 16.45
C ALA A 928 37.47 -21.73 16.38
N VAL A 929 37.37 -20.40 16.34
CA VAL A 929 36.09 -19.70 16.26
C VAL A 929 35.68 -19.61 14.79
N CYS A 930 34.58 -20.28 14.45
CA CYS A 930 34.02 -20.20 13.11
C CYS A 930 33.23 -18.89 12.95
N ILE A 931 33.58 -18.11 11.93
CA ILE A 931 32.83 -16.94 11.51
C ILE A 931 32.10 -17.28 10.22
N ASP A 932 30.80 -17.10 10.28
CA ASP A 932 29.88 -17.36 9.19
C ASP A 932 29.95 -16.26 8.13
N GLY A 933 29.72 -16.63 6.87
CA GLY A 933 29.68 -15.70 5.76
C GLY A 933 28.91 -16.29 4.59
N THR A 934 28.56 -15.45 3.62
CA THR A 934 27.57 -15.86 2.61
C THR A 934 28.14 -16.88 1.61
N ASN A 935 27.68 -18.14 1.71
CA ASN A 935 28.20 -19.30 0.97
C ASN A 935 29.66 -19.65 1.31
N SER A 936 30.17 -19.19 2.45
CA SER A 936 31.58 -19.37 2.82
C SER A 936 31.78 -19.06 4.29
N TYR A 937 32.47 -19.94 5.01
CA TYR A 937 32.88 -19.70 6.38
C TYR A 937 34.37 -19.37 6.46
N GLN A 938 34.74 -18.61 7.49
CA GLN A 938 36.12 -18.32 7.84
C GLN A 938 36.42 -18.81 9.25
N CYS A 939 37.42 -19.69 9.39
CA CYS A 939 37.89 -20.13 10.69
C CYS A 939 38.93 -19.15 11.24
N LEU A 940 38.64 -18.54 12.39
CA LEU A 940 39.64 -17.84 13.18
C LEU A 940 40.32 -18.83 14.11
N CYS A 941 41.56 -19.18 13.77
CA CYS A 941 42.33 -20.15 14.52
C CYS A 941 42.66 -19.63 15.92
N ALA A 942 42.53 -20.52 16.91
CA ALA A 942 43.06 -20.29 18.24
C ALA A 942 44.59 -20.09 18.16
N GLU A 943 45.18 -19.39 19.12
CA GLU A 943 46.63 -19.13 19.13
C GLU A 943 47.42 -20.44 19.01
N GLY A 944 48.35 -20.50 18.06
CA GLY A 944 49.15 -21.70 17.75
C GLY A 944 48.57 -22.62 16.67
N PHE A 945 47.48 -22.25 15.99
CA PHE A 945 46.94 -23.02 14.86
C PHE A 945 46.84 -22.18 13.59
N THR A 946 46.95 -22.84 12.43
CA THR A 946 46.91 -22.27 11.10
C THR A 946 46.26 -23.25 10.11
N GLY A 947 46.07 -22.83 8.86
CA GLY A 947 45.28 -23.56 7.87
C GLY A 947 43.87 -23.00 7.70
N THR A 948 43.17 -23.43 6.65
CA THR A 948 41.85 -22.89 6.29
C THR A 948 40.75 -23.33 7.24
N HIS A 949 40.97 -24.45 7.94
CA HIS A 949 40.10 -25.02 8.96
C HIS A 949 40.77 -25.06 10.33
N CYS A 950 41.92 -24.38 10.47
CA CYS A 950 42.76 -24.41 11.67
C CYS A 950 43.25 -25.83 12.01
N GLU A 951 43.43 -26.64 10.98
CA GLU A 951 43.80 -28.06 11.05
C GLU A 951 45.29 -28.28 11.38
N ALA A 952 46.12 -27.28 11.11
CA ALA A 952 47.57 -27.37 11.29
C ALA A 952 48.01 -26.63 12.55
N GLU A 953 48.75 -27.30 13.42
CA GLU A 953 49.47 -26.66 14.52
C GLU A 953 50.66 -25.85 13.96
N ILE A 954 50.83 -24.61 14.42
CA ILE A 954 51.97 -23.77 14.09
C ILE A 954 53.16 -24.33 14.87
N ASN A 955 54.17 -24.82 14.17
CA ASN A 955 55.39 -25.26 14.85
C ASN A 955 56.30 -24.04 15.11
N GLU A 956 56.19 -23.44 16.30
CA GLU A 956 56.98 -22.25 16.62
C GLU A 956 58.48 -22.55 16.76
N CYS A 957 58.87 -23.83 16.93
CA CYS A 957 60.27 -24.24 16.98
C CYS A 957 61.04 -24.11 15.65
N LEU A 958 60.34 -24.04 14.50
CA LEU A 958 60.98 -23.79 13.20
C LEU A 958 61.71 -22.44 13.14
N SER A 959 61.30 -21.48 13.97
CA SER A 959 61.93 -20.16 14.08
C SER A 959 63.24 -20.16 14.90
N ASN A 960 63.63 -21.32 15.45
CA ASN A 960 64.78 -21.52 16.36
C ASN A 960 64.83 -20.53 17.54
N PRO A 961 63.77 -20.44 18.37
CA PRO A 961 63.67 -19.41 19.40
C PRO A 961 64.52 -19.67 20.66
N CYS A 962 64.98 -20.91 20.87
CA CYS A 962 65.75 -21.30 22.08
C CYS A 962 67.24 -20.95 21.97
N LEU A 963 67.77 -20.25 22.98
CA LEU A 963 69.16 -19.77 23.00
C LEU A 963 70.10 -20.79 23.68
N ASN A 964 71.42 -20.56 23.60
CA ASN A 964 72.45 -21.37 24.26
C ASN A 964 72.44 -22.88 23.93
N LYS A 965 72.07 -23.24 22.68
CA LYS A 965 71.92 -24.63 22.20
C LYS A 965 70.88 -25.45 22.98
N ALA A 966 69.91 -24.78 23.60
CA ALA A 966 68.76 -25.43 24.20
C ALA A 966 67.91 -26.14 23.14
N THR A 967 67.27 -27.24 23.53
CA THR A 967 66.39 -28.01 22.63
C THR A 967 64.99 -27.41 22.68
N CYS A 968 64.45 -27.05 21.51
CA CYS A 968 63.08 -26.55 21.39
C CYS A 968 62.11 -27.73 21.25
N GLU A 969 61.12 -27.80 22.13
CA GLU A 969 60.00 -28.73 22.06
C GLU A 969 58.73 -27.94 21.74
N ASP A 970 58.08 -28.31 20.63
CA ASP A 970 56.85 -27.69 20.16
C ASP A 970 55.68 -28.02 21.11
N ARG A 971 54.81 -27.04 21.36
CA ARG A 971 53.56 -27.26 22.09
C ARG A 971 52.43 -26.46 21.44
N VAL A 972 51.22 -26.90 21.70
CA VAL A 972 50.02 -26.21 21.23
C VAL A 972 49.97 -24.79 21.80
N GLY A 973 50.02 -23.78 20.92
CA GLY A 973 49.99 -22.37 21.32
C GLY A 973 51.33 -21.76 21.71
N GLY A 974 52.45 -22.46 21.51
CA GLY A 974 53.78 -21.93 21.78
C GLY A 974 54.82 -23.01 22.09
N PHE A 975 56.09 -22.63 22.19
CA PHE A 975 57.20 -23.57 22.32
C PHE A 975 57.78 -23.62 23.75
N TYR A 976 58.41 -24.74 24.09
CA TYR A 976 59.15 -24.91 25.34
C TYR A 976 60.63 -25.17 25.08
N CYS A 977 61.50 -24.30 25.61
CA CYS A 977 62.94 -24.49 25.55
C CYS A 977 63.43 -25.33 26.72
N LYS A 978 63.95 -26.52 26.42
CA LYS A 978 64.62 -27.36 27.42
C LYS A 978 66.06 -26.88 27.61
N CYS A 979 66.29 -26.19 28.71
CA CYS A 979 67.58 -25.56 29.00
C CYS A 979 68.66 -26.58 29.38
N PRO A 980 69.89 -26.44 28.85
CA PRO A 980 71.06 -27.16 29.35
C PRO A 980 71.36 -26.79 30.81
N SER A 981 71.98 -27.71 31.55
CA SER A 981 72.37 -27.50 32.94
C SER A 981 73.22 -26.23 33.10
N GLY A 982 72.83 -25.36 34.03
CA GLY A 982 73.45 -24.04 34.26
C GLY A 982 72.68 -22.87 33.66
N PHE A 983 71.68 -23.09 32.80
CA PHE A 983 70.85 -22.02 32.24
C PHE A 983 69.39 -22.11 32.69
N ILE A 984 68.77 -20.96 32.87
CA ILE A 984 67.37 -20.78 33.27
C ILE A 984 66.75 -19.62 32.48
N GLY A 985 65.43 -19.52 32.50
CA GLY A 985 64.68 -18.56 31.67
C GLY A 985 63.86 -19.27 30.61
N THR A 986 62.88 -18.57 30.03
CA THR A 986 61.92 -19.15 29.09
C THR A 986 62.55 -19.47 27.73
N LEU A 987 63.63 -18.77 27.37
CA LEU A 987 64.44 -19.04 26.18
C LEU A 987 65.83 -19.58 26.54
N CYS A 988 66.03 -19.99 27.81
CA CYS A 988 67.31 -20.42 28.35
C CYS A 988 68.41 -19.35 28.29
N GLU A 989 68.00 -18.08 28.43
CA GLU A 989 68.83 -16.91 28.20
C GLU A 989 69.70 -16.51 29.42
N LYS A 990 69.36 -16.97 30.63
CA LYS A 990 70.05 -16.55 31.87
C LYS A 990 70.94 -17.67 32.40
N ASN A 991 72.21 -17.36 32.66
CA ASN A 991 73.07 -18.26 33.44
C ASN A 991 72.62 -18.24 34.91
N ILE A 992 72.57 -19.40 35.55
CA ILE A 992 72.33 -19.54 36.98
C ILE A 992 73.57 -19.02 37.70
N ASN A 993 73.39 -18.11 38.67
CA ASN A 993 74.52 -17.59 39.45
C ASN A 993 74.68 -18.39 40.75
N GLU A 994 75.59 -19.35 40.76
CA GLU A 994 75.77 -20.25 41.91
C GLU A 994 76.39 -19.55 43.14
N CYS A 995 77.00 -18.37 42.97
CA CYS A 995 77.57 -17.59 44.08
C CYS A 995 76.53 -16.96 45.03
N LEU A 996 75.25 -16.87 44.63
CA LEU A 996 74.17 -16.37 45.50
C LEU A 996 73.96 -17.26 46.74
N SER A 997 74.31 -18.54 46.66
CA SER A 997 74.27 -19.47 47.78
C SER A 997 75.37 -19.25 48.83
N ARG A 998 76.29 -18.29 48.58
CA ARG A 998 77.48 -17.95 49.38
C ARG A 998 78.34 -19.18 49.72
N PRO A 999 78.79 -19.96 48.73
CA PRO A 999 79.44 -21.24 48.97
C PRO A 999 80.91 -21.16 49.41
N CYS A 1000 81.52 -19.97 49.45
CA CYS A 1000 82.90 -19.77 49.89
C CYS A 1000 82.94 -19.43 51.39
N GLU A 1001 83.63 -20.28 52.15
CA GLU A 1001 83.79 -20.21 53.60
C GLU A 1001 85.00 -19.32 54.00
N ASN A 1002 85.15 -19.05 55.29
CA ASN A 1002 86.30 -18.33 55.88
C ASN A 1002 86.67 -16.98 55.24
N GLY A 1003 85.68 -16.27 54.70
CA GLY A 1003 85.86 -14.94 54.10
C GLY A 1003 86.40 -14.94 52.67
N GLY A 1004 86.40 -16.08 51.98
CA GLY A 1004 86.73 -16.17 50.55
C GLY A 1004 85.72 -15.46 49.64
N THR A 1005 86.17 -14.90 48.52
CA THR A 1005 85.30 -14.21 47.55
C THR A 1005 84.87 -15.16 46.42
N CYS A 1006 83.57 -15.22 46.13
CA CYS A 1006 83.01 -16.10 45.10
C CYS A 1006 82.93 -15.41 43.73
N SER A 1007 83.33 -16.12 42.67
CA SER A 1007 83.12 -15.73 41.28
C SER A 1007 82.29 -16.79 40.54
N ASP A 1008 81.28 -16.32 39.82
CA ASP A 1008 80.32 -17.17 39.09
C ASP A 1008 80.94 -17.77 37.82
N ALA A 1009 80.53 -18.99 37.46
CA ALA A 1009 80.88 -19.66 36.21
C ALA A 1009 79.66 -20.40 35.64
N VAL A 1010 79.73 -20.88 34.41
CA VAL A 1010 78.58 -21.58 33.80
C VAL A 1010 78.46 -22.97 34.42
N ASN A 1011 77.34 -23.23 35.11
CA ASN A 1011 77.05 -24.48 35.84
C ASN A 1011 78.05 -24.78 36.97
N GLY A 1012 78.50 -23.75 37.70
CA GLY A 1012 79.45 -23.90 38.80
C GLY A 1012 80.05 -22.58 39.30
N TYR A 1013 80.82 -22.62 40.39
CA TYR A 1013 81.43 -21.42 40.99
C TYR A 1013 82.91 -21.62 41.29
N ARG A 1014 83.65 -20.51 41.49
CA ARG A 1014 85.06 -20.52 41.90
C ARG A 1014 85.28 -19.58 43.10
N CYS A 1015 85.83 -20.13 44.18
CA CYS A 1015 86.21 -19.38 45.37
C CYS A 1015 87.67 -18.90 45.33
N HIS A 1016 87.88 -17.65 45.72
CA HIS A 1016 89.19 -17.05 45.92
C HIS A 1016 89.46 -16.86 47.42
N CYS A 1017 90.37 -17.66 47.97
CA CYS A 1017 90.61 -17.74 49.41
C CYS A 1017 91.52 -16.64 49.95
N VAL A 1018 91.26 -16.23 51.19
CA VAL A 1018 92.14 -15.34 51.96
C VAL A 1018 93.39 -16.11 52.44
N ARG A 1019 94.50 -15.39 52.64
CA ARG A 1019 95.79 -15.99 53.03
C ARG A 1019 95.67 -16.75 54.36
N GLY A 1020 96.27 -17.94 54.45
CA GLY A 1020 96.14 -18.87 55.57
C GLY A 1020 95.06 -19.94 55.37
N TYR A 1021 94.24 -19.85 54.32
CA TYR A 1021 93.22 -20.86 53.99
C TYR A 1021 93.35 -21.38 52.55
N THR A 1022 92.93 -22.61 52.31
CA THR A 1022 92.96 -23.29 51.01
C THR A 1022 91.74 -24.24 50.86
N GLY A 1023 91.61 -24.87 49.69
CA GLY A 1023 90.46 -25.71 49.33
C GLY A 1023 89.47 -25.03 48.38
N PRO A 1024 88.59 -25.81 47.70
CA PRO A 1024 87.62 -25.32 46.72
C PRO A 1024 86.56 -24.36 47.30
N GLN A 1025 86.30 -24.42 48.60
CA GLN A 1025 85.42 -23.49 49.33
C GLN A 1025 86.19 -22.66 50.37
N CYS A 1026 87.53 -22.71 50.37
CA CYS A 1026 88.39 -22.06 51.37
C CYS A 1026 88.20 -22.60 52.81
N GLU A 1027 87.77 -23.85 52.92
CA GLU A 1027 87.40 -24.52 54.16
C GLU A 1027 88.59 -25.02 54.99
N VAL A 1028 89.77 -25.16 54.38
CA VAL A 1028 90.95 -25.77 55.02
C VAL A 1028 91.91 -24.70 55.53
N ASN A 1029 92.18 -24.67 56.84
CA ASN A 1029 93.23 -23.84 57.43
C ASN A 1029 94.62 -24.46 57.18
N ILE A 1030 95.60 -23.65 56.80
CA ILE A 1030 96.98 -24.07 56.56
C ILE A 1030 97.70 -24.17 57.91
N ASN A 1031 98.23 -25.36 58.26
CA ASN A 1031 98.99 -25.54 59.50
C ASN A 1031 100.48 -25.21 59.27
N GLU A 1032 100.94 -24.10 59.83
CA GLU A 1032 102.31 -23.59 59.63
C GLU A 1032 103.37 -24.38 60.42
N CYS A 1033 102.98 -25.14 61.45
CA CYS A 1033 103.89 -26.00 62.23
C CYS A 1033 104.38 -27.26 61.49
N ASN A 1034 103.72 -27.69 60.39
CA ASN A 1034 104.15 -28.86 59.60
C ASN A 1034 105.55 -28.69 58.99
N SER A 1035 106.04 -27.46 58.85
CA SER A 1035 107.39 -27.16 58.37
C SER A 1035 108.49 -27.32 59.44
N ASN A 1036 108.14 -27.75 60.65
CA ASN A 1036 109.00 -27.86 61.84
C ASN A 1036 109.84 -26.60 62.12
N PRO A 1037 109.20 -25.44 62.31
CA PRO A 1037 109.94 -24.20 62.44
C PRO A 1037 110.60 -24.01 63.82
N CYS A 1038 110.25 -24.75 64.88
CA CYS A 1038 110.85 -24.59 66.20
C CYS A 1038 112.15 -25.40 66.39
N ALA A 1039 113.19 -24.79 66.95
CA ALA A 1039 114.50 -25.40 67.17
C ALA A 1039 114.65 -26.01 68.58
N ASN A 1040 115.72 -26.79 68.81
CA ASN A 1040 116.09 -27.36 70.13
C ASN A 1040 114.99 -28.20 70.81
N GLN A 1041 114.26 -29.00 70.02
CA GLN A 1041 113.14 -29.86 70.47
C GLN A 1041 111.98 -29.09 71.14
N ALA A 1042 111.86 -27.78 70.88
CA ALA A 1042 110.71 -26.99 71.32
C ALA A 1042 109.41 -27.44 70.66
N THR A 1043 108.31 -27.39 71.40
CA THR A 1043 106.99 -27.78 70.89
C THR A 1043 106.40 -26.63 70.07
N CYS A 1044 106.12 -26.87 68.79
CA CYS A 1044 105.42 -25.92 67.92
C CYS A 1044 103.91 -26.00 68.15
N VAL A 1045 103.26 -24.85 68.31
CA VAL A 1045 101.81 -24.72 68.38
C VAL A 1045 101.35 -23.85 67.22
N ASP A 1046 100.46 -24.40 66.40
CA ASP A 1046 99.89 -23.76 65.21
C ASP A 1046 98.96 -22.60 65.61
N ALA A 1047 98.97 -21.54 64.81
CA ALA A 1047 98.11 -20.37 64.96
C ALA A 1047 97.68 -19.85 63.58
N LEU A 1048 96.61 -19.06 63.50
CA LEU A 1048 96.10 -18.60 62.20
C LEU A 1048 97.12 -17.72 61.47
N ASN A 1049 97.67 -18.24 60.36
CA ASN A 1049 98.70 -17.61 59.53
C ASN A 1049 100.00 -17.29 60.30
N ALA A 1050 100.31 -18.07 61.35
CA ALA A 1050 101.48 -17.90 62.21
C ALA A 1050 101.78 -19.17 63.03
N TYR A 1051 102.94 -19.25 63.69
CA TYR A 1051 103.25 -20.35 64.62
C TYR A 1051 103.91 -19.84 65.90
N ILE A 1052 103.76 -20.57 67.01
CA ILE A 1052 104.35 -20.23 68.31
C ILE A 1052 105.18 -21.40 68.83
N CYS A 1053 106.44 -21.15 69.17
CA CYS A 1053 107.35 -22.15 69.74
C CYS A 1053 107.39 -22.04 71.27
N LYS A 1054 107.13 -23.16 71.98
CA LYS A 1054 107.29 -23.24 73.44
C LYS A 1054 108.64 -23.85 73.81
N CYS A 1055 109.51 -23.05 74.39
CA CYS A 1055 110.91 -23.42 74.63
C CYS A 1055 111.10 -24.25 75.92
N PRO A 1056 111.97 -25.27 75.92
CA PRO A 1056 112.38 -25.98 77.14
C PRO A 1056 113.18 -25.07 78.09
N PRO A 1057 113.19 -25.35 79.41
CA PRO A 1057 113.91 -24.53 80.39
C PRO A 1057 115.42 -24.48 80.09
N GLY A 1058 115.95 -23.26 80.00
CA GLY A 1058 117.34 -22.99 79.59
C GLY A 1058 117.49 -22.49 78.14
N PHE A 1059 116.42 -22.36 77.37
CA PHE A 1059 116.43 -21.78 76.02
C PHE A 1059 115.38 -20.67 75.86
N THR A 1060 115.72 -19.64 75.09
CA THR A 1060 114.86 -18.47 74.80
C THR A 1060 114.93 -18.12 73.30
N GLY A 1061 114.15 -17.13 72.85
CA GLY A 1061 114.02 -16.77 71.42
C GLY A 1061 112.70 -17.23 70.81
N SER A 1062 112.26 -16.62 69.70
CA SER A 1062 110.94 -16.88 69.10
C SER A 1062 110.84 -18.24 68.41
N ARG A 1063 111.97 -18.88 68.10
CA ARG A 1063 112.06 -20.28 67.63
C ARG A 1063 112.80 -21.17 68.63
N CYS A 1064 113.06 -20.69 69.86
CA CYS A 1064 113.78 -21.39 70.92
C CYS A 1064 115.24 -21.73 70.60
N GLU A 1065 115.87 -20.91 69.77
CA GLU A 1065 117.19 -21.10 69.19
C GLU A 1065 118.35 -20.67 70.11
N THR A 1066 118.11 -19.76 71.06
CA THR A 1066 119.16 -19.20 71.94
C THR A 1066 119.25 -19.89 73.29
N VAL A 1067 120.47 -20.15 73.79
CA VAL A 1067 120.72 -20.83 75.08
C VAL A 1067 120.93 -19.80 76.19
N PHE A 1068 120.26 -19.98 77.33
CA PHE A 1068 120.37 -19.14 78.52
C PHE A 1068 121.55 -19.64 79.38
N GLN A 1069 122.70 -18.95 79.35
CA GLN A 1069 123.82 -19.18 80.27
C GLN A 1069 123.71 -18.24 81.48
N ILE A 1070 124.02 -18.76 82.67
CA ILE A 1070 123.93 -18.08 83.99
C ILE A 1070 124.80 -16.83 84.04
#